data_AF-A0A838QU04-F1
#
_entry.id   AF-A0A838QU04-F1
#
_cell.length_a   1.000
_cell.length_b   1.000
_cell.length_c   1.000
_cell.angle_alpha   90.00
_cell.angle_beta   90.00
_cell.angle_gamma   90.00
#
_symmetry.space_group_name_H-M   'P 1'
#
loop_
_entity.id
_entity.type
_entity.pdbx_description
1 polymer ?
#
loop_
_entity_poly.entity_id
_entity_poly.type
_entity_poly.pdbx_seq_one_letter_code
_entity_poly.pdbx_strand_id
1 'polypeptide(L)'
;MHSFLRMRSALWAGFGALALSAMVASVADAKPRPGNSNKGFRLFARPLGALVINRVLCGLSSTGEICVDSTNSSTIGGGFWPKGTADQYVFNSGIQVAGIIGPDANPEWQGDTTGAQFFSPRGDNVGEEFRPIYNANNPDDVANWPQAAFVPQGDASEELFNPLLRGRVSASQGDVWFVSWEGNPAFSAGREHPLGVLIEQRGLGFNFPAGNEDVLYFIYTFYNITATDPAAYAAVRPGMREILVEAGGRFHDLNEQRFGITIPDGGYTITNFFAAFGADMDVAEAGANFASVNVPFSLGYTYEHTFAPAEGWTFDPRIFSPPFFPGSGFVGVKYLKSPLDPVTGEEVGLTLFSNTINGGAFDDPANVTQLYRYLSNNISVAAGDAACNTGDPRATRICFINNGQEDDMRHFQASGPLQLAPGAFGSIVVAYIFAAPVSVGACTGPGTCDLKPGDPTRLSDPDRLISEGANAIDSVSGYAGFRGPTAEGTVVQDSITVVPGSLLGKALVAQEVFRNQFLLPFAPETPDFFLIPGNNQVTVLWRATASETVGDPFFAIANAPLTPEGSVNPLYDPNYRNQDVEGYRVYRGRVDSPNSLQLLAQFDFSGTVITDFQGQVNPATTCAPEIGINTPTDAAPCGFDSLVAGVAPTTSVDVPLVGPIVQVARPNRVRLGTGEAILLAADTASVGGASGCLTFGNPAECDLRDTGVPFVYIDETARNNLRYFY
;
A
#
# COMPACT_ATOMS: atom_id res chain seq x y z
N MET A 1 17.01 32.37 52.93
CA MET A 1 17.84 32.50 54.16
C MET A 1 17.84 31.16 54.89
N HIS A 2 18.89 30.89 55.68
CA HIS A 2 19.19 29.67 56.46
C HIS A 2 17.95 29.02 57.13
N SER A 3 17.69 27.72 57.00
CA SER A 3 18.42 26.55 57.55
C SER A 3 18.45 26.49 59.07
N PHE A 4 17.80 25.47 59.66
CA PHE A 4 18.35 24.69 60.79
C PHE A 4 17.76 23.26 60.85
N LEU A 5 18.64 22.27 61.08
CA LEU A 5 18.37 20.83 61.16
C LEU A 5 18.13 20.32 62.59
N ARG A 6 17.46 19.16 62.70
CA ARG A 6 17.51 18.04 63.70
C ARG A 6 16.07 17.49 63.89
N MET A 7 15.72 16.20 63.99
CA MET A 7 16.35 14.84 63.99
C MET A 7 15.20 13.80 63.72
N ARG A 8 15.33 12.48 63.47
CA ARG A 8 16.47 11.53 63.42
C ARG A 8 16.11 10.25 62.59
N SER A 9 17.05 9.76 61.77
CA SER A 9 17.48 8.35 61.58
C SER A 9 16.48 7.16 61.55
N ALA A 10 16.47 6.40 60.43
CA ALA A 10 16.91 4.98 60.33
C ALA A 10 16.50 4.33 58.98
N LEU A 11 17.47 3.86 58.17
CA LEU A 11 17.41 2.83 57.09
C LEU A 11 18.42 3.10 55.96
N TRP A 12 19.72 2.79 56.16
CA TRP A 12 20.73 2.73 55.08
C TRP A 12 21.96 1.90 55.54
N ALA A 13 21.78 0.59 55.75
CA ALA A 13 22.88 -0.33 56.06
C ALA A 13 22.54 -1.75 55.57
N GLY A 14 22.84 -2.05 54.30
CA GLY A 14 22.48 -3.35 53.72
C GLY A 14 22.94 -3.65 52.29
N PHE A 15 23.92 -2.93 51.72
CA PHE A 15 24.35 -3.13 50.33
C PHE A 15 25.87 -2.93 50.09
N GLY A 16 26.72 -3.34 51.05
CA GLY A 16 28.15 -3.01 51.02
C GLY A 16 29.12 -4.12 51.45
N ALA A 17 28.75 -5.40 51.39
CA ALA A 17 29.56 -6.47 52.00
C ALA A 17 29.49 -7.85 51.29
N LEU A 18 29.59 -7.90 49.96
CA LEU A 18 29.85 -9.17 49.24
C LEU A 18 30.57 -8.98 47.90
N ALA A 19 31.63 -8.19 47.94
CA ALA A 19 32.64 -8.13 46.88
C ALA A 19 34.04 -8.03 47.51
N LEU A 20 34.67 -9.18 47.79
CA LEU A 20 36.14 -9.40 47.79
C LEU A 20 36.50 -10.86 48.17
N SER A 21 36.62 -11.75 47.19
CA SER A 21 37.40 -13.01 47.16
C SER A 21 36.93 -13.85 45.94
N ALA A 22 37.78 -14.47 45.14
CA ALA A 22 39.24 -14.38 45.01
C ALA A 22 39.66 -14.61 43.54
N MET A 23 40.86 -14.19 43.15
CA MET A 23 41.42 -14.50 41.83
C MET A 23 42.02 -15.91 41.80
N VAL A 24 41.67 -16.72 40.79
CA VAL A 24 42.55 -17.73 40.19
C VAL A 24 42.33 -17.71 38.69
N ALA A 25 43.39 -17.53 37.91
CA ALA A 25 43.32 -17.57 36.45
C ALA A 25 43.36 -19.03 35.96
N SER A 26 42.48 -19.37 35.02
CA SER A 26 42.67 -20.52 34.11
C SER A 26 42.68 -19.99 32.67
N VAL A 27 43.58 -20.53 31.86
CA VAL A 27 43.83 -20.03 30.50
C VAL A 27 42.85 -20.71 29.53
N ALA A 28 41.71 -20.06 29.29
CA ALA A 28 40.79 -20.44 28.22
C ALA A 28 41.01 -19.49 27.03
N ASP A 29 41.42 -20.05 25.90
CA ASP A 29 41.84 -19.30 24.71
C ASP A 29 40.63 -18.73 23.95
N ALA A 30 40.13 -17.59 24.43
CA ALA A 30 39.00 -16.88 23.87
C ALA A 30 39.40 -16.18 22.57
N LYS A 31 39.23 -16.89 21.43
CA LYS A 31 39.33 -16.27 20.09
C LYS A 31 38.44 -15.01 20.03
N PRO A 32 38.92 -13.89 19.46
CA PRO A 32 38.13 -12.68 19.37
C PRO A 32 36.88 -12.94 18.50
N ARG A 33 35.69 -12.73 19.08
CA ARG A 33 34.46 -12.61 18.30
C ARG A 33 34.61 -11.42 17.35
N PRO A 34 34.29 -11.56 16.05
CA PRO A 34 34.18 -10.41 15.15
C PRO A 34 33.26 -9.35 15.74
N GLY A 35 33.56 -8.07 15.47
CA GLY A 35 32.96 -6.94 16.17
C GLY A 35 31.44 -6.99 16.18
N ASN A 36 30.86 -7.09 17.37
CA ASN A 36 29.43 -6.94 17.59
C ASN A 36 29.06 -5.52 17.19
N SER A 37 28.40 -5.34 16.04
CA SER A 37 27.85 -4.04 15.65
C SER A 37 26.92 -3.57 16.77
N ASN A 38 27.00 -2.28 17.12
CA ASN A 38 26.20 -1.73 18.22
C ASN A 38 24.71 -1.87 17.87
N LYS A 39 24.04 -2.92 18.38
CA LYS A 39 22.58 -3.06 18.34
C LYS A 39 21.99 -1.94 19.20
N GLY A 40 21.67 -0.81 18.56
CA GLY A 40 21.10 0.36 19.22
C GLY A 40 19.77 0.01 19.88
N PHE A 41 19.74 0.07 21.21
CA PHE A 41 18.55 -0.27 21.99
C PHE A 41 17.50 0.84 21.83
N ARG A 42 16.48 0.62 20.99
CA ARG A 42 15.43 1.61 20.70
C ARG A 42 14.41 1.62 21.85
N LEU A 43 14.67 2.46 22.86
CA LEU A 43 13.91 2.53 24.14
C LEU A 43 12.40 2.85 24.00
N PHE A 44 11.92 3.16 22.78
CA PHE A 44 10.54 3.55 22.49
C PHE A 44 9.94 2.86 21.24
N ALA A 45 10.63 1.87 20.65
CA ALA A 45 10.02 1.08 19.58
C ALA A 45 8.87 0.25 20.17
N ARG A 46 7.64 0.53 19.73
CA ARG A 46 6.47 -0.31 19.98
C ARG A 46 6.38 -1.35 18.86
N PRO A 47 5.77 -2.53 19.09
CA PRO A 47 5.43 -3.47 18.02
C PRO A 47 4.30 -2.96 17.10
N LEU A 48 3.88 -1.69 17.27
CA LEU A 48 2.75 -1.06 16.58
C LEU A 48 3.25 0.18 15.85
N GLY A 49 2.79 0.36 14.62
CA GLY A 49 3.06 1.51 13.77
C GLY A 49 1.84 1.88 12.94
N ALA A 50 2.03 2.74 11.93
CA ALA A 50 1.00 3.05 10.94
C ALA A 50 1.62 3.46 9.60
N LEU A 51 0.96 3.07 8.51
CA LEU A 51 1.14 3.65 7.19
C LEU A 51 0.09 4.75 7.00
N VAL A 52 0.53 6.01 7.07
CA VAL A 52 -0.33 7.20 6.93
C VAL A 52 0.07 7.94 5.65
N ILE A 53 -0.49 7.52 4.53
CA ILE A 53 -0.19 8.02 3.19
C ILE A 53 -1.49 8.09 2.38
N ASN A 54 -1.49 8.68 1.19
CA ASN A 54 -2.67 8.71 0.32
C ASN A 54 -3.85 9.36 1.06
N ARG A 55 -5.08 8.90 0.90
CA ARG A 55 -6.21 9.24 1.77
C ARG A 55 -6.48 8.14 2.81
N VAL A 56 -5.52 7.27 3.14
CA VAL A 56 -5.72 6.11 4.03
C VAL A 56 -4.87 6.24 5.30
N LEU A 57 -5.43 5.83 6.44
CA LEU A 57 -4.65 5.46 7.62
C LEU A 57 -4.80 3.96 7.82
N CYS A 58 -3.68 3.25 7.85
CA CYS A 58 -3.62 1.81 8.06
C CYS A 58 -2.65 1.53 9.21
N GLY A 59 -3.17 1.19 10.39
CA GLY A 59 -2.34 0.76 11.52
C GLY A 59 -1.62 -0.56 11.22
N LEU A 60 -0.48 -0.80 11.85
CA LEU A 60 0.41 -1.93 11.55
C LEU A 60 0.84 -2.60 12.84
N SER A 61 0.92 -3.93 12.86
CA SER A 61 1.59 -4.69 13.90
C SER A 61 2.77 -5.48 13.33
N SER A 62 3.91 -5.43 14.01
CA SER A 62 5.11 -6.21 13.64
C SER A 62 4.93 -7.73 13.79
N THR A 63 3.82 -8.17 14.41
CA THR A 63 3.36 -9.57 14.38
C THR A 63 2.86 -10.02 13.01
N GLY A 64 2.57 -9.10 12.07
CA GLY A 64 2.12 -9.41 10.70
C GLY A 64 0.65 -9.12 10.40
N GLU A 65 -0.01 -8.33 11.26
CA GLU A 65 -1.32 -7.74 10.98
C GLU A 65 -1.15 -6.34 10.39
N ILE A 66 -2.02 -6.00 9.44
CA ILE A 66 -2.10 -4.69 8.80
C ILE A 66 -3.54 -4.15 8.89
N CYS A 67 -3.66 -2.83 8.79
CA CYS A 67 -4.88 -2.07 9.08
C CYS A 67 -5.56 -2.52 10.39
N VAL A 68 -4.74 -2.87 11.39
CA VAL A 68 -5.10 -3.25 12.78
C VAL A 68 -4.87 -2.07 13.71
N ASP A 69 -5.61 -1.95 14.81
CA ASP A 69 -5.45 -0.79 15.70
C ASP A 69 -4.03 -0.68 16.30
N SER A 70 -3.36 0.40 15.91
CA SER A 70 -2.04 0.81 16.41
C SER A 70 -1.99 1.15 17.91
N THR A 71 -3.13 1.15 18.62
CA THR A 71 -3.21 1.32 20.08
C THR A 71 -3.48 0.02 20.85
N ASN A 72 -3.68 -1.12 20.18
CA ASN A 72 -3.99 -2.43 20.75
C ASN A 72 -5.34 -2.47 21.50
N SER A 73 -6.34 -1.76 20.98
CA SER A 73 -7.75 -1.89 21.35
C SER A 73 -8.34 -3.20 20.80
N SER A 74 -9.28 -3.79 21.54
CA SER A 74 -10.06 -4.95 21.08
C SER A 74 -11.44 -4.57 20.53
N THR A 75 -11.71 -3.27 20.33
CA THR A 75 -13.02 -2.74 19.91
C THR A 75 -12.91 -1.55 18.94
N ILE A 76 -11.72 -1.31 18.39
CA ILE A 76 -11.45 -0.25 17.42
C ILE A 76 -10.60 -0.88 16.33
N GLY A 77 -10.93 -0.61 15.07
CA GLY A 77 -10.18 -1.09 13.91
C GLY A 77 -8.98 -0.22 13.56
N GLY A 78 -8.17 -0.68 12.61
CA GLY A 78 -6.97 0.04 12.17
C GLY A 78 -7.00 0.67 10.78
N GLY A 79 -8.05 0.44 9.98
CA GLY A 79 -8.17 1.01 8.63
C GLY A 79 -9.22 2.12 8.57
N PHE A 80 -8.79 3.35 8.29
CA PHE A 80 -9.66 4.53 8.18
C PHE A 80 -9.50 5.22 6.83
N TRP A 81 -10.63 5.58 6.21
CA TRP A 81 -10.67 6.25 4.92
C TRP A 81 -11.93 7.13 4.79
N PRO A 82 -11.81 8.44 4.49
CA PRO A 82 -10.56 9.20 4.31
C PRO A 82 -9.80 9.39 5.64
N LYS A 83 -8.46 9.40 5.58
CA LYS A 83 -7.60 9.56 6.76
C LYS A 83 -7.89 10.86 7.50
N GLY A 84 -8.02 10.79 8.82
CA GLY A 84 -8.37 11.92 9.68
C GLY A 84 -9.88 12.14 9.87
N THR A 85 -10.73 11.30 9.28
CA THR A 85 -12.13 11.15 9.69
C THR A 85 -12.27 10.11 10.81
N ALA A 86 -13.50 9.84 11.27
CA ALA A 86 -13.82 8.73 12.17
C ALA A 86 -14.25 7.46 11.40
N ASP A 87 -14.16 7.49 10.08
CA ASP A 87 -14.80 6.55 9.18
C ASP A 87 -13.89 5.30 9.09
N GLN A 88 -14.18 4.31 9.94
CA GLN A 88 -13.51 3.00 10.00
C GLN A 88 -14.04 2.08 8.91
N TYR A 89 -13.14 1.40 8.21
CA TYR A 89 -13.47 0.51 7.08
C TYR A 89 -12.88 -0.91 7.27
N VAL A 90 -11.90 -1.06 8.16
CA VAL A 90 -11.20 -2.32 8.44
C VAL A 90 -11.01 -2.46 9.93
N PHE A 91 -11.37 -3.62 10.49
CA PHE A 91 -11.05 -3.96 11.87
C PHE A 91 -9.57 -4.37 11.98
N ASN A 92 -9.21 -5.46 11.32
CA ASN A 92 -7.84 -5.90 11.08
C ASN A 92 -7.77 -6.80 9.83
N SER A 93 -6.55 -6.96 9.29
CA SER A 93 -6.28 -7.89 8.19
C SER A 93 -4.83 -8.37 8.23
N GLY A 94 -4.48 -9.32 7.38
CA GLY A 94 -3.12 -9.85 7.31
C GLY A 94 -3.05 -11.18 6.57
N ILE A 95 -2.02 -11.96 6.87
CA ILE A 95 -1.71 -13.16 6.11
C ILE A 95 -2.01 -14.46 6.88
N GLN A 96 -2.47 -15.45 6.13
CA GLN A 96 -2.60 -16.84 6.55
C GLN A 96 -1.77 -17.72 5.59
N VAL A 97 -1.05 -18.70 6.13
CA VAL A 97 -0.22 -19.62 5.35
C VAL A 97 -0.45 -21.06 5.78
N ALA A 98 -0.37 -22.00 4.83
CA ALA A 98 -0.37 -23.42 5.12
C ALA A 98 0.42 -24.19 4.06
N GLY A 99 0.98 -25.34 4.44
CA GLY A 99 1.74 -26.20 3.54
C GLY A 99 1.95 -27.59 4.11
N ILE A 100 2.62 -28.44 3.33
CA ILE A 100 2.96 -29.81 3.70
C ILE A 100 4.48 -29.94 3.79
N ILE A 101 4.98 -30.42 4.93
CA ILE A 101 6.41 -30.67 5.14
C ILE A 101 6.89 -31.79 4.22
N GLY A 102 8.01 -31.57 3.54
CA GLY A 102 8.56 -32.46 2.53
C GLY A 102 9.12 -33.78 3.08
N PRO A 103 9.37 -34.76 2.19
CA PRO A 103 9.97 -36.05 2.55
C PRO A 103 11.48 -35.97 2.88
N ASP A 104 12.06 -34.77 2.80
CA ASP A 104 13.44 -34.44 3.19
C ASP A 104 13.55 -33.97 4.65
N ALA A 105 12.42 -33.86 5.37
CA ALA A 105 12.38 -33.55 6.80
C ALA A 105 12.74 -34.74 7.70
N ASN A 106 12.73 -34.49 9.02
CA ASN A 106 12.89 -35.52 10.04
C ASN A 106 11.67 -36.47 10.08
N PRO A 107 11.85 -37.74 10.52
CA PRO A 107 10.81 -38.76 10.45
C PRO A 107 9.51 -38.43 11.19
N GLU A 108 9.57 -37.56 12.19
CA GLU A 108 8.43 -37.12 13.02
C GLU A 108 7.56 -36.05 12.35
N TRP A 109 8.09 -35.31 11.35
CA TRP A 109 7.40 -34.17 10.70
C TRP A 109 7.16 -34.36 9.20
N GLN A 110 7.85 -35.31 8.54
CA GLN A 110 7.70 -35.56 7.11
C GLN A 110 6.24 -35.85 6.71
N GLY A 111 5.71 -35.08 5.76
CA GLY A 111 4.32 -35.21 5.28
C GLY A 111 3.26 -34.52 6.14
N ASP A 112 3.62 -33.90 7.27
CA ASP A 112 2.66 -33.20 8.12
C ASP A 112 2.13 -31.93 7.45
N THR A 113 0.84 -31.66 7.68
CA THR A 113 0.15 -30.46 7.21
C THR A 113 0.10 -29.45 8.35
N THR A 114 0.79 -28.32 8.20
CA THR A 114 0.79 -27.25 9.21
C THR A 114 0.75 -25.86 8.55
N GLY A 115 0.68 -24.82 9.37
CA GLY A 115 0.49 -23.45 8.91
C GLY A 115 0.55 -22.43 10.03
N ALA A 116 0.22 -21.18 9.69
CA ALA A 116 0.18 -20.06 10.62
C ALA A 116 -0.87 -19.03 10.18
N GLN A 117 -1.57 -18.48 11.15
CA GLN A 117 -2.40 -17.30 10.99
C GLN A 117 -1.66 -16.12 11.63
N PHE A 118 -1.12 -15.22 10.80
CA PHE A 118 -0.58 -13.94 11.26
C PHE A 118 -1.76 -12.99 11.52
N PHE A 119 -2.80 -13.09 10.69
CA PHE A 119 -4.17 -12.66 11.00
C PHE A 119 -5.10 -13.88 11.14
N SER A 120 -5.75 -14.02 12.29
CA SER A 120 -6.79 -15.00 12.61
C SER A 120 -8.10 -14.29 12.97
N PRO A 121 -9.19 -14.54 12.23
CA PRO A 121 -10.57 -14.22 12.62
C PRO A 121 -10.94 -14.55 14.07
N ARG A 122 -10.34 -15.61 14.64
CA ARG A 122 -10.65 -16.12 15.98
C ARG A 122 -9.83 -15.45 17.09
N GLY A 123 -8.93 -14.52 16.73
CA GLY A 123 -8.05 -13.81 17.67
C GLY A 123 -6.87 -14.63 18.21
N ASP A 124 -6.58 -15.80 17.65
CA ASP A 124 -5.50 -16.70 18.07
C ASP A 124 -4.25 -16.62 17.16
N ASN A 125 -3.84 -15.39 16.83
CA ASN A 125 -2.66 -15.07 16.01
C ASN A 125 -1.38 -15.74 16.55
N VAL A 126 -0.56 -16.30 15.65
CA VAL A 126 0.73 -16.96 16.00
C VAL A 126 1.98 -16.24 15.46
N GLY A 127 1.81 -15.10 14.80
CA GLY A 127 2.91 -14.30 14.30
C GLY A 127 3.68 -13.58 15.42
N GLU A 128 5.01 -13.62 15.36
CA GLU A 128 5.91 -12.88 16.25
C GLU A 128 6.75 -11.88 15.44
N GLU A 129 7.11 -10.74 16.05
CA GLU A 129 8.11 -9.83 15.49
C GLU A 129 9.47 -10.53 15.33
N PHE A 130 10.02 -10.52 14.12
CA PHE A 130 11.42 -10.88 13.88
C PHE A 130 12.30 -9.64 13.63
N ARG A 131 11.74 -8.61 13.00
CA ARG A 131 12.31 -7.25 12.89
C ARG A 131 11.18 -6.22 13.06
N PRO A 132 11.42 -5.11 13.79
CA PRO A 132 10.40 -4.09 14.04
C PRO A 132 10.05 -3.32 12.76
N ILE A 133 9.00 -2.51 12.84
CA ILE A 133 8.58 -1.61 11.76
C ILE A 133 9.58 -0.46 11.60
N TYR A 134 10.02 -0.27 10.36
CA TYR A 134 10.76 0.89 9.88
C TYR A 134 9.88 1.65 8.88
N ASN A 135 9.76 2.97 9.04
CA ASN A 135 8.97 3.83 8.16
C ASN A 135 9.87 4.87 7.49
N ALA A 136 9.88 4.94 6.16
CA ALA A 136 10.75 5.84 5.41
C ALA A 136 10.46 7.33 5.64
N ASN A 137 9.27 7.66 6.15
CA ASN A 137 8.88 9.02 6.54
C ASN A 137 9.30 9.38 7.98
N ASN A 138 9.94 8.46 8.72
CA ASN A 138 10.50 8.71 10.05
C ASN A 138 12.02 8.88 9.95
N PRO A 139 12.57 10.09 10.20
CA PRO A 139 14.02 10.34 10.12
C PRO A 139 14.86 9.43 11.02
N ASP A 140 14.36 9.02 12.18
CA ASP A 140 15.06 8.10 13.09
C ASP A 140 15.10 6.66 12.57
N ASP A 141 14.14 6.26 11.73
CA ASP A 141 14.17 4.96 11.04
C ASP A 141 15.14 5.03 9.86
N VAL A 142 15.08 6.08 9.04
CA VAL A 142 15.98 6.30 7.89
C VAL A 142 17.45 6.38 8.34
N ALA A 143 17.74 7.03 9.47
CA ALA A 143 19.09 7.08 10.04
C ALA A 143 19.62 5.71 10.51
N ASN A 144 18.74 4.70 10.66
CA ASN A 144 19.05 3.35 11.11
C ASN A 144 18.53 2.28 10.13
N TRP A 145 18.36 2.64 8.84
CA TRP A 145 17.68 1.80 7.85
C TRP A 145 18.41 0.46 7.64
N PRO A 146 17.75 -0.70 7.84
CA PRO A 146 18.39 -1.99 7.66
C PRO A 146 18.80 -2.21 6.20
N GLN A 147 19.95 -2.88 5.98
CA GLN A 147 20.39 -3.26 4.62
C GLN A 147 19.33 -4.09 3.87
N ALA A 148 18.57 -4.90 4.59
CA ALA A 148 17.44 -5.68 4.09
C ALA A 148 16.25 -4.83 3.60
N ALA A 149 16.05 -3.68 4.23
CA ALA A 149 14.91 -2.79 4.06
C ALA A 149 15.05 -1.81 2.89
N PHE A 150 16.20 -1.78 2.21
CA PHE A 150 16.32 -1.09 0.92
C PHE A 150 15.40 -1.76 -0.11
N VAL A 151 14.97 -1.00 -1.11
CA VAL A 151 14.23 -1.55 -2.26
C VAL A 151 15.08 -2.67 -2.88
N PRO A 152 14.55 -3.87 -3.14
CA PRO A 152 15.37 -5.06 -3.30
C PRO A 152 16.31 -4.98 -4.49
N GLN A 153 17.50 -5.52 -4.31
CA GLN A 153 18.56 -5.59 -5.31
C GLN A 153 19.47 -6.78 -4.97
N GLY A 154 19.81 -7.60 -5.97
CA GLY A 154 20.69 -8.76 -5.83
C GLY A 154 20.00 -10.09 -5.50
N ASP A 155 18.67 -10.18 -5.63
CA ASP A 155 17.90 -11.43 -5.66
C ASP A 155 16.61 -11.27 -6.50
N ALA A 156 15.87 -12.36 -6.73
CA ALA A 156 14.69 -12.37 -7.59
C ALA A 156 13.55 -11.42 -7.16
N SER A 157 13.52 -10.94 -5.90
CA SER A 157 12.52 -9.95 -5.48
C SER A 157 12.74 -8.56 -6.08
N GLU A 158 13.92 -8.30 -6.67
CA GLU A 158 14.18 -7.06 -7.40
C GLU A 158 13.32 -6.91 -8.66
N GLU A 159 12.81 -8.01 -9.22
CA GLU A 159 11.94 -8.04 -10.40
C GLU A 159 10.56 -7.41 -10.14
N LEU A 160 10.17 -7.25 -8.87
CA LEU A 160 8.95 -6.53 -8.47
C LEU A 160 9.09 -5.01 -8.63
N PHE A 161 10.30 -4.48 -8.79
CA PHE A 161 10.60 -3.06 -8.77
C PHE A 161 11.33 -2.60 -10.02
N ASN A 162 10.98 -1.40 -10.48
CA ASN A 162 11.64 -0.76 -11.60
C ASN A 162 13.15 -0.59 -11.29
N PRO A 163 14.07 -0.83 -12.25
CA PRO A 163 15.50 -0.70 -12.03
C PRO A 163 15.96 0.62 -11.41
N LEU A 164 15.23 1.72 -11.64
CA LEU A 164 15.52 3.03 -11.06
C LEU A 164 15.28 3.12 -9.54
N LEU A 165 14.42 2.26 -8.99
CA LEU A 165 14.04 2.24 -7.57
C LEU A 165 14.93 1.32 -6.72
N ARG A 166 15.54 0.30 -7.34
CA ARG A 166 16.36 -0.72 -6.66
C ARG A 166 17.52 -0.09 -5.89
N GLY A 167 17.76 -0.55 -4.67
CA GLY A 167 18.81 -0.03 -3.79
C GLY A 167 18.51 1.35 -3.16
N ARG A 168 17.33 1.95 -3.37
CA ARG A 168 16.88 3.14 -2.62
C ARG A 168 16.37 2.78 -1.22
N VAL A 169 16.31 3.77 -0.33
CA VAL A 169 15.65 3.63 1.00
C VAL A 169 14.15 3.39 0.84
N SER A 170 13.52 4.02 -0.15
CA SER A 170 12.08 3.98 -0.39
C SER A 170 11.76 3.86 -1.88
N ALA A 171 10.68 3.14 -2.21
CA ALA A 171 10.08 3.10 -3.54
C ALA A 171 8.88 4.05 -3.71
N SER A 172 8.36 4.68 -2.64
CA SER A 172 7.11 5.47 -2.68
C SER A 172 7.07 6.64 -1.68
N GLN A 173 6.05 7.51 -1.75
CA GLN A 173 5.86 8.57 -0.73
C GLN A 173 5.46 8.02 0.66
N GLY A 174 5.14 6.73 0.79
CA GLY A 174 4.93 6.06 2.08
C GLY A 174 5.38 4.61 2.02
N ASP A 175 6.64 4.36 2.33
CA ASP A 175 7.26 3.02 2.35
C ASP A 175 7.51 2.58 3.80
N VAL A 176 7.00 1.41 4.16
CA VAL A 176 7.18 0.77 5.47
C VAL A 176 7.69 -0.64 5.29
N TRP A 177 8.66 -1.06 6.11
CA TRP A 177 9.28 -2.37 6.05
C TRP A 177 9.35 -3.04 7.42
N PHE A 178 9.03 -4.33 7.49
CA PHE A 178 9.16 -5.15 8.69
C PHE A 178 9.24 -6.64 8.37
N VAL A 179 9.54 -7.46 9.38
CA VAL A 179 9.64 -8.91 9.24
C VAL A 179 8.96 -9.60 10.41
N SER A 180 7.97 -10.44 10.11
CA SER A 180 7.34 -11.35 11.07
C SER A 180 7.75 -12.80 10.79
N TRP A 181 7.59 -13.66 11.78
CA TRP A 181 7.83 -15.10 11.62
C TRP A 181 6.87 -15.92 12.49
N GLU A 182 6.71 -17.20 12.18
CA GLU A 182 5.88 -18.14 12.95
C GLU A 182 6.71 -19.25 13.63
N GLY A 183 8.03 -19.20 13.52
CA GLY A 183 8.96 -20.27 13.92
C GLY A 183 9.08 -20.59 15.41
N ASN A 184 8.35 -19.87 16.28
CA ASN A 184 8.43 -20.01 17.74
C ASN A 184 7.33 -20.95 18.28
N PRO A 185 7.67 -22.13 18.81
CA PRO A 185 6.70 -23.13 19.23
C PRO A 185 5.99 -22.81 20.57
N ALA A 186 6.26 -21.65 21.17
CA ALA A 186 5.42 -21.10 22.24
C ALA A 186 4.05 -20.62 21.71
N PHE A 187 3.97 -20.26 20.42
CA PHE A 187 2.75 -19.80 19.74
C PHE A 187 2.22 -20.91 18.82
N SER A 188 1.36 -21.77 19.36
CA SER A 188 0.81 -22.93 18.63
C SER A 188 -0.62 -22.75 18.14
N ALA A 189 -1.52 -22.09 18.88
CA ALA A 189 -2.93 -21.91 18.49
C ALA A 189 -3.63 -23.18 17.93
N GLY A 190 -3.30 -24.35 18.48
CA GLY A 190 -3.86 -25.64 18.03
C GLY A 190 -3.10 -26.37 16.92
N ARG A 191 -2.00 -25.83 16.40
CA ARG A 191 -1.05 -26.59 15.54
C ARG A 191 -0.07 -27.41 16.36
N GLU A 192 0.42 -28.51 15.80
CA GLU A 192 1.35 -29.41 16.49
C GLU A 192 2.77 -28.83 16.54
N HIS A 193 3.23 -28.24 15.43
CA HIS A 193 4.53 -27.56 15.30
C HIS A 193 4.47 -26.41 14.27
N PRO A 194 5.41 -25.44 14.34
CA PRO A 194 5.63 -24.44 13.29
C PRO A 194 5.90 -25.01 11.89
N LEU A 195 5.71 -24.19 10.85
CA LEU A 195 5.94 -24.57 9.45
C LEU A 195 7.39 -24.34 9.00
N GLY A 196 8.06 -23.31 9.53
CA GLY A 196 9.41 -22.89 9.12
C GLY A 196 9.42 -21.71 8.16
N VAL A 197 8.53 -20.73 8.35
CA VAL A 197 8.32 -19.57 7.47
C VAL A 197 8.57 -18.24 8.18
N LEU A 198 9.27 -17.36 7.46
CA LEU A 198 9.47 -15.96 7.79
C LEU A 198 8.89 -15.10 6.65
N ILE A 199 8.18 -14.04 7.01
CA ILE A 199 7.50 -13.14 6.07
C ILE A 199 8.15 -11.76 6.14
N GLU A 200 8.79 -11.36 5.05
CA GLU A 200 9.13 -9.96 4.81
C GLU A 200 7.90 -9.23 4.28
N GLN A 201 7.62 -8.05 4.87
CA GLN A 201 6.46 -7.24 4.56
C GLN A 201 6.91 -5.83 4.18
N ARG A 202 6.49 -5.36 3.01
CA ARG A 202 6.61 -3.95 2.61
C ARG A 202 5.25 -3.37 2.26
N GLY A 203 4.88 -2.27 2.91
CA GLY A 203 3.73 -1.45 2.54
C GLY A 203 4.17 -0.23 1.74
N LEU A 204 3.44 0.11 0.68
CA LEU A 204 3.71 1.23 -0.22
C LEU A 204 2.44 2.08 -0.43
N GLY A 205 2.62 3.38 -0.68
CA GLY A 205 1.54 4.27 -1.08
C GLY A 205 2.04 5.53 -1.79
N PHE A 206 1.27 5.97 -2.78
CA PHE A 206 1.60 7.11 -3.65
C PHE A 206 0.39 8.03 -3.82
N ASN A 207 0.57 9.32 -3.55
CA ASN A 207 -0.52 10.31 -3.60
C ASN A 207 -0.97 10.65 -5.05
N PHE A 208 -0.37 9.99 -6.05
CA PHE A 208 -0.55 10.21 -7.48
C PHE A 208 -0.33 8.89 -8.24
N PRO A 209 -0.75 8.76 -9.51
CA PRO A 209 -1.65 9.67 -10.24
C PRO A 209 -3.11 9.55 -9.75
N ALA A 210 -4.02 10.26 -10.41
CA ALA A 210 -5.45 10.20 -10.12
C ALA A 210 -6.00 8.77 -10.20
N GLY A 211 -6.79 8.38 -9.19
CA GLY A 211 -7.28 7.01 -9.00
C GLY A 211 -6.38 6.15 -8.09
N ASN A 212 -5.18 6.60 -7.74
CA ASN A 212 -4.26 5.87 -6.85
C ASN A 212 -4.32 6.39 -5.40
N GLU A 213 -4.91 7.56 -5.15
CA GLU A 213 -4.86 8.22 -3.84
C GLU A 213 -5.74 7.55 -2.77
N ASP A 214 -6.45 6.48 -3.12
CA ASP A 214 -7.27 5.67 -2.22
C ASP A 214 -6.83 4.18 -2.24
N VAL A 215 -5.59 3.91 -2.68
CA VAL A 215 -4.99 2.58 -2.77
C VAL A 215 -3.72 2.51 -1.91
N LEU A 216 -3.54 1.41 -1.18
CA LEU A 216 -2.26 0.99 -0.59
C LEU A 216 -1.79 -0.30 -1.26
N TYR A 217 -0.49 -0.56 -1.27
CA TYR A 217 0.06 -1.81 -1.82
C TYR A 217 0.84 -2.54 -0.74
N PHE A 218 0.67 -3.85 -0.66
CA PHE A 218 1.45 -4.70 0.25
C PHE A 218 2.13 -5.83 -0.52
N ILE A 219 3.43 -5.96 -0.29
CA ILE A 219 4.30 -6.99 -0.85
C ILE A 219 4.67 -7.92 0.30
N TYR A 220 4.34 -9.20 0.15
CA TYR A 220 4.65 -10.25 1.11
C TYR A 220 5.62 -11.22 0.45
N THR A 221 6.81 -11.41 1.02
CA THR A 221 7.77 -12.41 0.54
C THR A 221 8.00 -13.46 1.61
N PHE A 222 7.68 -14.71 1.28
CA PHE A 222 7.75 -15.88 2.14
C PHE A 222 9.09 -16.57 1.96
N TYR A 223 9.87 -16.71 3.03
CA TYR A 223 11.14 -17.42 3.02
C TYR A 223 11.02 -18.71 3.85
N ASN A 224 11.49 -19.83 3.29
CA ASN A 224 11.71 -21.06 4.05
C ASN A 224 13.00 -20.91 4.89
N ILE A 225 12.84 -20.86 6.21
CA ILE A 225 13.92 -20.68 7.19
C ILE A 225 14.34 -21.97 7.89
N THR A 226 14.03 -23.14 7.33
CA THR A 226 14.23 -24.43 8.01
C THR A 226 15.68 -24.90 8.06
N ALA A 227 16.62 -24.23 7.37
CA ALA A 227 18.04 -24.61 7.33
C ALA A 227 18.90 -23.80 8.32
N THR A 228 19.89 -24.46 8.92
CA THR A 228 20.99 -23.79 9.66
C THR A 228 22.18 -23.49 8.77
N ASP A 229 22.37 -24.23 7.66
CA ASP A 229 23.46 -23.99 6.70
C ASP A 229 23.28 -22.63 5.97
N PRO A 230 24.21 -21.66 6.13
CA PRO A 230 24.17 -20.40 5.40
C PRO A 230 24.20 -20.54 3.87
N ALA A 231 24.65 -21.67 3.33
CA ALA A 231 24.66 -21.93 1.89
C ALA A 231 23.25 -22.07 1.29
N ALA A 232 22.25 -22.50 2.08
CA ALA A 232 20.85 -22.56 1.63
C ALA A 232 20.32 -21.17 1.23
N TYR A 233 20.76 -20.11 1.92
CA TYR A 233 20.35 -18.73 1.69
C TYR A 233 21.23 -17.98 0.68
N ALA A 234 22.11 -18.66 -0.06
CA ALA A 234 23.08 -18.03 -0.97
C ALA A 234 22.43 -17.26 -2.13
N ALA A 235 21.18 -17.58 -2.50
CA ALA A 235 20.42 -16.88 -3.53
C ALA A 235 19.69 -15.61 -3.03
N VAL A 236 19.62 -15.38 -1.72
CA VAL A 236 18.94 -14.22 -1.11
C VAL A 236 19.90 -13.03 -1.02
N ARG A 237 19.42 -11.80 -1.21
CA ARG A 237 20.24 -10.59 -1.22
C ARG A 237 20.94 -10.29 0.13
N PRO A 238 22.06 -9.54 0.11
CA PRO A 238 22.70 -9.05 1.33
C PRO A 238 21.74 -8.27 2.24
N GLY A 239 21.90 -8.39 3.55
CA GLY A 239 20.99 -7.83 4.53
C GLY A 239 19.88 -8.81 4.91
N MET A 240 19.14 -9.35 3.93
CA MET A 240 18.12 -10.37 4.21
C MET A 240 18.75 -11.74 4.49
N ARG A 241 19.80 -12.14 3.77
CA ARG A 241 20.50 -13.42 3.99
C ARG A 241 20.91 -13.61 5.45
N GLU A 242 21.47 -12.60 6.08
CA GLU A 242 21.91 -12.63 7.47
C GLU A 242 20.72 -12.74 8.46
N ILE A 243 19.57 -12.16 8.11
CA ILE A 243 18.31 -12.28 8.88
C ILE A 243 17.77 -13.71 8.80
N LEU A 244 17.82 -14.35 7.62
CA LEU A 244 17.36 -15.73 7.45
C LEU A 244 18.28 -16.75 8.15
N VAL A 245 19.60 -16.55 8.12
CA VAL A 245 20.55 -17.39 8.88
C VAL A 245 20.31 -17.27 10.39
N GLU A 246 20.02 -16.07 10.90
CA GLU A 246 19.61 -15.87 12.31
C GLU A 246 18.27 -16.59 12.61
N ALA A 247 17.31 -16.52 11.68
CA ALA A 247 16.00 -17.15 11.83
C ALA A 247 16.08 -18.68 11.85
N GLY A 248 16.87 -19.29 10.95
CA GLY A 248 17.03 -20.74 10.89
C GLY A 248 17.75 -21.34 12.10
N GLY A 249 18.79 -20.66 12.60
CA GLY A 249 19.41 -21.01 13.88
C GLY A 249 18.41 -20.95 15.04
N ARG A 250 17.65 -19.86 15.15
CA ARG A 250 16.60 -19.70 16.18
C ARG A 250 15.46 -20.72 16.04
N PHE A 251 15.12 -21.11 14.80
CA PHE A 251 14.11 -22.13 14.51
C PHE A 251 14.54 -23.49 15.04
N HIS A 252 15.76 -23.94 14.72
CA HIS A 252 16.32 -25.18 15.22
C HIS A 252 16.39 -25.20 16.75
N ASP A 253 17.08 -24.22 17.35
CA ASP A 253 17.29 -24.11 18.80
C ASP A 253 15.97 -24.26 19.60
N LEU A 254 14.91 -23.57 19.16
CA LEU A 254 13.62 -23.58 19.87
C LEU A 254 12.82 -24.88 19.63
N ASN A 255 12.79 -25.39 18.40
CA ASN A 255 11.93 -26.51 18.04
C ASN A 255 12.54 -27.86 18.46
N GLU A 256 13.84 -28.06 18.27
CA GLU A 256 14.52 -29.27 18.77
C GLU A 256 14.42 -29.36 20.30
N GLN A 257 14.63 -28.25 21.01
CA GLN A 257 14.48 -28.19 22.46
C GLN A 257 13.04 -28.49 22.92
N ARG A 258 12.04 -27.98 22.19
CA ARG A 258 10.62 -28.12 22.56
C ARG A 258 10.07 -29.52 22.30
N PHE A 259 10.42 -30.12 21.17
CA PHE A 259 9.82 -31.37 20.70
C PHE A 259 10.72 -32.60 20.88
N GLY A 260 12.02 -32.42 21.16
CA GLY A 260 12.96 -33.53 21.33
C GLY A 260 13.32 -34.23 20.01
N ILE A 261 13.23 -33.51 18.90
CA ILE A 261 13.55 -33.96 17.54
C ILE A 261 14.94 -33.47 17.10
N THR A 262 15.38 -33.89 15.91
CA THR A 262 16.52 -33.28 15.23
C THR A 262 16.10 -32.88 13.82
N ILE A 263 16.18 -31.59 13.50
CA ILE A 263 15.81 -31.04 12.19
C ILE A 263 17.07 -31.12 11.29
N PRO A 264 16.95 -31.48 9.99
CA PRO A 264 18.13 -31.55 9.13
C PRO A 264 18.85 -30.19 9.01
N ASP A 265 20.19 -30.15 9.11
CA ASP A 265 20.98 -28.92 8.99
C ASP A 265 20.72 -28.16 7.67
N GLY A 266 20.53 -28.92 6.59
CA GLY A 266 20.17 -28.40 5.26
C GLY A 266 18.71 -27.93 5.14
N GLY A 267 17.91 -28.05 6.20
CA GLY A 267 16.48 -27.78 6.23
C GLY A 267 15.63 -28.84 5.54
N TYR A 268 14.35 -28.53 5.40
CA TYR A 268 13.38 -29.33 4.65
C TYR A 268 12.57 -28.49 3.68
N THR A 269 12.08 -29.12 2.63
CA THR A 269 11.28 -28.48 1.61
C THR A 269 9.83 -28.32 2.09
N ILE A 270 9.25 -27.13 1.94
CA ILE A 270 7.81 -26.91 2.13
C ILE A 270 7.12 -27.12 0.77
N THR A 271 6.30 -28.16 0.68
CA THR A 271 5.52 -28.52 -0.51
C THR A 271 4.10 -27.96 -0.42
N ASN A 272 3.49 -27.68 -1.57
CA ASN A 272 2.11 -27.20 -1.65
C ASN A 272 1.84 -26.00 -0.72
N PHE A 273 2.74 -25.02 -0.70
CA PHE A 273 2.58 -23.84 0.15
C PHE A 273 1.54 -22.89 -0.43
N PHE A 274 0.48 -22.61 0.32
CA PHE A 274 -0.53 -21.61 -0.03
C PHE A 274 -0.43 -20.42 0.92
N ALA A 275 -0.59 -19.23 0.38
CA ALA A 275 -0.69 -17.99 1.14
C ALA A 275 -2.01 -17.30 0.82
N ALA A 276 -2.63 -16.72 1.83
CA ALA A 276 -3.89 -16.02 1.71
C ALA A 276 -3.86 -14.67 2.43
N PHE A 277 -4.50 -13.68 1.81
CA PHE A 277 -4.88 -12.45 2.47
C PHE A 277 -6.23 -12.69 3.16
N GLY A 278 -6.26 -12.58 4.48
CA GLY A 278 -7.48 -12.63 5.28
C GLY A 278 -7.80 -11.24 5.83
N ALA A 279 -9.09 -10.93 5.96
CA ALA A 279 -9.53 -9.66 6.52
C ALA A 279 -10.84 -9.76 7.30
N ASP A 280 -10.93 -8.89 8.30
CA ASP A 280 -12.12 -8.54 9.05
C ASP A 280 -12.47 -7.07 8.73
N MET A 281 -13.53 -6.86 7.97
CA MET A 281 -13.83 -5.57 7.33
C MET A 281 -15.09 -4.95 7.93
N ASP A 282 -14.92 -4.03 8.87
CA ASP A 282 -16.00 -3.22 9.44
C ASP A 282 -16.33 -2.05 8.50
N VAL A 283 -17.05 -2.27 7.40
CA VAL A 283 -17.52 -1.15 6.57
C VAL A 283 -18.76 -0.55 7.22
N ALA A 284 -18.63 0.64 7.80
CA ALA A 284 -19.68 1.30 8.59
C ALA A 284 -20.12 0.49 9.82
N GLU A 285 -21.23 -0.23 9.75
CA GLU A 285 -21.76 -1.04 10.85
C GLU A 285 -21.41 -2.51 10.59
N ALA A 286 -20.49 -3.08 11.37
CA ALA A 286 -19.94 -4.43 11.15
C ALA A 286 -21.02 -5.49 10.85
N GLY A 287 -22.08 -5.56 11.69
CA GLY A 287 -23.18 -6.51 11.53
C GLY A 287 -24.15 -6.25 10.35
N ALA A 288 -23.87 -5.26 9.49
CA ALA A 288 -24.64 -4.92 8.29
C ALA A 288 -23.88 -5.21 6.98
N ASN A 289 -22.79 -5.99 7.05
CA ASN A 289 -21.86 -6.17 5.95
C ASN A 289 -22.16 -7.40 5.07
N PHE A 290 -21.75 -7.30 3.81
CA PHE A 290 -21.62 -8.42 2.87
C PHE A 290 -20.25 -8.35 2.17
N ALA A 291 -19.72 -9.50 1.78
CA ALA A 291 -18.49 -9.58 1.00
C ALA A 291 -18.63 -10.54 -0.17
N SER A 292 -18.01 -10.17 -1.29
CA SER A 292 -18.08 -10.88 -2.57
C SER A 292 -16.75 -10.79 -3.31
N VAL A 293 -16.70 -11.33 -4.53
CA VAL A 293 -15.49 -11.40 -5.35
C VAL A 293 -15.78 -11.19 -6.83
N ASN A 294 -14.91 -10.43 -7.48
CA ASN A 294 -14.83 -10.28 -8.92
C ASN A 294 -13.60 -11.07 -9.42
N VAL A 295 -13.83 -12.30 -9.88
CA VAL A 295 -12.76 -13.23 -10.29
C VAL A 295 -11.97 -12.73 -11.51
N PRO A 296 -12.57 -12.16 -12.58
CA PRO A 296 -11.82 -11.54 -13.69
C PRO A 296 -10.83 -10.44 -13.27
N PHE A 297 -11.04 -9.82 -12.10
CA PHE A 297 -10.15 -8.80 -11.50
C PHE A 297 -9.26 -9.36 -10.38
N SER A 298 -9.42 -10.62 -9.97
CA SER A 298 -8.84 -11.20 -8.74
C SER A 298 -9.01 -10.30 -7.52
N LEU A 299 -10.25 -9.84 -7.32
CA LEU A 299 -10.62 -8.78 -6.36
C LEU A 299 -11.77 -9.24 -5.46
N GLY A 300 -11.47 -9.59 -4.21
CA GLY A 300 -12.44 -9.70 -3.11
C GLY A 300 -12.78 -8.32 -2.53
N TYR A 301 -14.01 -8.12 -2.05
CA TYR A 301 -14.45 -6.85 -1.50
C TYR A 301 -15.58 -6.99 -0.47
N THR A 302 -15.62 -6.06 0.49
CA THR A 302 -16.69 -5.92 1.52
C THR A 302 -17.36 -4.55 1.39
N TYR A 303 -18.65 -4.49 1.74
CA TYR A 303 -19.48 -3.30 1.75
C TYR A 303 -20.66 -3.45 2.73
N GLU A 304 -21.23 -2.34 3.18
CA GLU A 304 -22.51 -2.33 3.92
C GLU A 304 -23.70 -2.34 2.94
N HIS A 305 -24.70 -3.18 3.22
CA HIS A 305 -25.68 -3.59 2.21
C HIS A 305 -26.59 -2.48 1.64
N THR A 306 -26.76 -1.36 2.36
CA THR A 306 -27.58 -0.21 1.94
C THR A 306 -26.77 1.03 1.53
N PHE A 307 -25.44 0.96 1.63
CA PHE A 307 -24.50 2.08 1.56
C PHE A 307 -24.78 3.22 2.56
N ALA A 308 -25.45 2.93 3.67
CA ALA A 308 -25.67 3.84 4.78
C ALA A 308 -24.37 4.14 5.56
N PRO A 309 -24.11 5.41 5.91
CA PRO A 309 -23.06 5.75 6.87
C PRO A 309 -23.40 5.27 8.29
N ALA A 310 -22.37 4.88 9.05
CA ALA A 310 -22.46 4.82 10.50
C ALA A 310 -22.50 6.25 11.11
N GLU A 311 -22.84 6.36 12.40
CA GLU A 311 -23.05 7.67 13.04
C GLU A 311 -21.77 8.54 13.02
N GLY A 312 -21.90 9.77 12.51
CA GLY A 312 -20.82 10.75 12.50
C GLY A 312 -19.88 10.72 11.29
N TRP A 313 -20.08 9.81 10.33
CA TRP A 313 -19.26 9.71 9.12
C TRP A 313 -19.33 10.96 8.22
N THR A 314 -18.25 11.23 7.47
CA THR A 314 -18.13 12.44 6.66
C THR A 314 -17.51 12.21 5.29
N PHE A 315 -18.28 12.51 4.25
CA PHE A 315 -17.91 12.22 2.87
C PHE A 315 -17.25 13.42 2.17
N ASP A 316 -15.98 13.27 1.78
CA ASP A 316 -15.24 14.27 1.00
C ASP A 316 -15.82 14.40 -0.42
N PRO A 317 -16.31 15.59 -0.83
CA PRO A 317 -16.84 15.79 -2.19
C PRO A 317 -15.85 15.43 -3.30
N ARG A 318 -14.53 15.45 -3.07
CA ARG A 318 -13.51 15.06 -4.06
C ARG A 318 -13.48 13.56 -4.37
N ILE A 319 -14.21 12.77 -3.61
CA ILE A 319 -14.32 11.32 -3.73
C ILE A 319 -15.79 10.93 -4.03
N PHE A 320 -16.73 11.53 -3.30
CA PHE A 320 -18.14 11.13 -3.28
C PHE A 320 -19.07 12.00 -4.16
N SER A 321 -18.52 12.82 -5.06
CA SER A 321 -19.30 13.56 -6.07
C SER A 321 -19.72 12.69 -7.26
N PRO A 322 -20.77 13.07 -8.02
CA PRO A 322 -21.19 12.37 -9.23
C PRO A 322 -20.02 12.01 -10.17
N PRO A 323 -19.93 10.77 -10.68
CA PRO A 323 -20.97 9.72 -10.67
C PRO A 323 -21.11 8.95 -9.35
N PHE A 324 -20.33 9.26 -8.32
CA PHE A 324 -20.45 8.65 -6.99
C PHE A 324 -21.51 9.33 -6.13
N PHE A 325 -21.88 8.70 -5.02
CA PHE A 325 -22.76 9.27 -4.00
C PHE A 325 -22.14 9.14 -2.59
N PRO A 326 -22.49 10.04 -1.64
CA PRO A 326 -21.93 10.04 -0.27
C PRO A 326 -22.54 8.94 0.59
N GLY A 327 -22.07 7.70 0.42
CA GLY A 327 -22.42 6.52 1.20
C GLY A 327 -21.19 5.68 1.56
N SER A 328 -21.36 4.68 2.42
CA SER A 328 -20.27 3.93 3.07
C SER A 328 -19.32 3.16 2.15
N GLY A 329 -19.65 3.00 0.86
CA GLY A 329 -18.71 2.55 -0.16
C GLY A 329 -18.18 1.12 0.02
N PHE A 330 -16.88 0.94 -0.26
CA PHE A 330 -16.23 -0.35 -0.37
C PHE A 330 -14.81 -0.35 0.20
N VAL A 331 -14.41 -1.52 0.71
CA VAL A 331 -13.01 -1.94 0.74
C VAL A 331 -12.84 -3.16 -0.16
N GLY A 332 -11.80 -3.18 -0.97
CA GLY A 332 -11.41 -4.34 -1.78
C GLY A 332 -9.94 -4.68 -1.67
N VAL A 333 -9.62 -5.95 -1.88
CA VAL A 333 -8.25 -6.48 -1.91
C VAL A 333 -8.06 -7.16 -3.24
N LYS A 334 -7.21 -6.59 -4.10
CA LYS A 334 -6.86 -7.16 -5.40
C LYS A 334 -5.52 -7.87 -5.34
N TYR A 335 -5.45 -9.09 -5.88
CA TYR A 335 -4.19 -9.75 -6.17
C TYR A 335 -3.58 -9.17 -7.45
N LEU A 336 -2.38 -8.59 -7.33
CA LEU A 336 -1.59 -8.02 -8.42
C LEU A 336 -0.50 -8.97 -8.90
N LYS A 337 0.02 -9.78 -7.95
CA LYS A 337 0.94 -10.90 -8.20
C LYS A 337 0.53 -12.12 -7.40
N SER A 338 0.60 -13.26 -8.06
CA SER A 338 0.50 -14.61 -7.52
C SER A 338 1.76 -15.44 -7.84
N PRO A 339 1.91 -16.63 -7.22
CA PRO A 339 2.90 -17.62 -7.64
C PRO A 339 2.74 -18.03 -9.10
N LEU A 340 3.85 -18.42 -9.74
CA LEU A 340 3.81 -19.09 -11.04
C LEU A 340 3.50 -20.58 -10.86
N ASP A 341 2.59 -21.12 -11.66
CA ASP A 341 2.38 -22.56 -11.79
C ASP A 341 3.64 -23.17 -12.42
N PRO A 342 4.30 -24.17 -11.79
CA PRO A 342 5.55 -24.73 -12.29
C PRO A 342 5.39 -25.58 -13.57
N VAL A 343 4.17 -25.88 -13.99
CA VAL A 343 3.84 -26.64 -15.21
C VAL A 343 3.60 -25.70 -16.40
N THR A 344 2.87 -24.60 -16.21
CA THR A 344 2.55 -23.65 -17.30
C THR A 344 3.55 -22.50 -17.39
N GLY A 345 4.18 -22.11 -16.28
CA GLY A 345 4.98 -20.89 -16.16
C GLY A 345 4.14 -19.61 -16.06
N GLU A 346 2.82 -19.72 -15.95
CA GLU A 346 1.87 -18.60 -15.83
C GLU A 346 1.49 -18.37 -14.36
N GLU A 347 1.00 -17.18 -14.05
CA GLU A 347 0.51 -16.85 -12.71
C GLU A 347 -0.78 -17.62 -12.37
N VAL A 348 -0.81 -18.26 -11.19
CA VAL A 348 -1.96 -19.07 -10.72
C VAL A 348 -3.22 -18.22 -10.50
N GLY A 349 -3.04 -16.94 -10.18
CA GLY A 349 -4.12 -16.03 -9.81
C GLY A 349 -4.78 -16.44 -8.49
N LEU A 350 -6.11 -16.32 -8.44
CA LEU A 350 -6.93 -16.72 -7.30
C LEU A 350 -7.10 -18.25 -7.25
N THR A 351 -6.58 -18.87 -6.20
CA THR A 351 -6.82 -20.30 -5.91
C THR A 351 -8.20 -20.50 -5.31
N LEU A 352 -8.60 -19.66 -4.34
CA LEU A 352 -9.94 -19.63 -3.76
C LEU A 352 -10.28 -18.29 -3.12
N PHE A 353 -11.51 -17.79 -3.30
CA PHE A 353 -12.17 -16.84 -2.40
C PHE A 353 -13.24 -17.56 -1.57
N SER A 354 -13.38 -17.18 -0.29
CA SER A 354 -14.55 -17.54 0.52
C SER A 354 -14.79 -16.51 1.62
N ASN A 355 -16.06 -16.33 2.00
CA ASN A 355 -16.39 -15.72 3.29
C ASN A 355 -16.15 -16.71 4.44
N THR A 356 -15.91 -16.16 5.63
CA THR A 356 -16.12 -16.82 6.92
C THR A 356 -16.95 -15.88 7.81
N ILE A 357 -17.74 -16.42 8.73
CA ILE A 357 -18.75 -15.65 9.50
C ILE A 357 -18.77 -15.99 11.00
N ASN A 358 -17.63 -16.41 11.57
CA ASN A 358 -17.42 -16.62 13.02
C ASN A 358 -18.59 -17.39 13.68
N GLY A 359 -18.89 -18.55 13.11
CA GLY A 359 -20.11 -19.33 13.31
C GLY A 359 -20.91 -19.55 12.01
N GLY A 360 -21.92 -20.41 12.07
CA GLY A 360 -22.89 -20.59 10.97
C GLY A 360 -22.46 -21.57 9.87
N ALA A 361 -22.66 -21.19 8.61
CA ALA A 361 -22.68 -22.12 7.48
C ALA A 361 -21.31 -22.44 6.89
N PHE A 362 -20.33 -21.54 6.98
CA PHE A 362 -18.93 -21.75 6.60
C PHE A 362 -18.06 -21.00 7.61
N ASP A 363 -17.57 -21.73 8.61
CA ASP A 363 -16.90 -21.17 9.78
C ASP A 363 -15.39 -21.04 9.59
N ASP A 364 -14.76 -20.25 10.44
CA ASP A 364 -13.30 -20.08 10.50
C ASP A 364 -12.59 -21.42 10.72
N PRO A 365 -11.39 -21.63 10.14
CA PRO A 365 -10.72 -22.93 10.20
C PRO A 365 -10.36 -23.30 11.64
N ALA A 366 -10.91 -24.40 12.13
CA ALA A 366 -10.75 -24.85 13.51
C ALA A 366 -9.33 -25.34 13.85
N ASN A 367 -8.52 -25.65 12.83
CA ASN A 367 -7.13 -26.10 12.94
C ASN A 367 -6.39 -25.92 11.60
N VAL A 368 -5.05 -26.09 11.63
CA VAL A 368 -4.18 -25.95 10.45
C VAL A 368 -4.50 -26.90 9.30
N THR A 369 -5.03 -28.09 9.56
CA THR A 369 -5.41 -29.05 8.51
C THR A 369 -6.67 -28.59 7.77
N GLN A 370 -7.62 -27.94 8.47
CA GLN A 370 -8.78 -27.30 7.85
C GLN A 370 -8.38 -26.01 7.13
N LEU A 371 -7.52 -25.18 7.73
CA LEU A 371 -6.91 -24.02 7.07
C LEU A 371 -6.26 -24.43 5.74
N TYR A 372 -5.44 -25.47 5.73
CA TYR A 372 -4.84 -25.99 4.50
C TYR A 372 -5.88 -26.39 3.45
N ARG A 373 -6.96 -27.10 3.82
CA ARG A 373 -8.03 -27.45 2.87
C ARG A 373 -8.75 -26.23 2.29
N TYR A 374 -8.94 -25.19 3.11
CA TYR A 374 -9.50 -23.91 2.67
C TYR A 374 -8.56 -23.21 1.69
N LEU A 375 -7.29 -22.98 2.05
CA LEU A 375 -6.35 -22.24 1.21
C LEU A 375 -6.00 -23.00 -0.10
N SER A 376 -5.95 -24.33 -0.05
CA SER A 376 -5.60 -25.20 -1.19
C SER A 376 -6.76 -25.53 -2.14
N ASN A 377 -7.97 -25.02 -1.89
CA ASN A 377 -9.17 -25.38 -2.65
C ASN A 377 -9.42 -26.91 -2.67
N ASN A 378 -9.28 -27.54 -1.51
CA ASN A 378 -9.49 -28.97 -1.28
C ASN A 378 -10.54 -29.22 -0.19
N ILE A 379 -11.63 -28.45 -0.26
CA ILE A 379 -12.78 -28.50 0.64
C ILE A 379 -13.37 -29.91 0.67
N SER A 380 -13.60 -30.45 1.87
CA SER A 380 -14.04 -31.83 2.09
C SER A 380 -15.11 -31.93 3.17
N VAL A 381 -16.37 -32.05 2.73
CA VAL A 381 -17.52 -32.29 3.63
C VAL A 381 -17.35 -33.60 4.42
N ALA A 382 -16.68 -34.60 3.84
CA ALA A 382 -16.34 -35.84 4.53
C ALA A 382 -15.31 -35.66 5.67
N ALA A 383 -14.52 -34.58 5.63
CA ALA A 383 -13.59 -34.20 6.70
C ALA A 383 -14.19 -33.16 7.68
N GLY A 384 -15.49 -32.85 7.56
CA GLY A 384 -16.20 -31.90 8.41
C GLY A 384 -16.23 -30.46 7.90
N ASP A 385 -15.75 -30.18 6.68
CA ASP A 385 -15.89 -28.85 6.09
C ASP A 385 -17.32 -28.58 5.64
N ALA A 386 -17.68 -27.30 5.55
CA ALA A 386 -18.92 -26.88 4.93
C ALA A 386 -18.91 -27.07 3.40
N ALA A 387 -20.10 -27.26 2.82
CA ALA A 387 -20.24 -27.35 1.37
C ALA A 387 -20.21 -25.95 0.74
N CYS A 388 -19.43 -25.79 -0.34
CA CYS A 388 -19.45 -24.58 -1.16
C CYS A 388 -20.84 -24.37 -1.78
N ASN A 389 -21.28 -23.11 -1.89
CA ASN A 389 -22.61 -22.76 -2.40
C ASN A 389 -22.60 -22.11 -3.79
N THR A 390 -21.44 -22.04 -4.44
CA THR A 390 -21.24 -21.47 -5.78
C THR A 390 -20.91 -22.51 -6.87
N GLY A 391 -20.92 -23.81 -6.55
CA GLY A 391 -20.62 -24.90 -7.49
C GLY A 391 -19.32 -25.64 -7.13
N ASP A 392 -18.60 -26.14 -8.14
CA ASP A 392 -17.27 -26.72 -7.95
C ASP A 392 -16.25 -25.58 -7.77
N PRO A 393 -15.66 -25.41 -6.56
CA PRO A 393 -14.75 -24.30 -6.27
C PRO A 393 -13.48 -24.35 -7.11
N ARG A 394 -13.11 -25.50 -7.70
CA ARG A 394 -11.95 -25.62 -8.61
C ARG A 394 -12.21 -25.00 -9.98
N ALA A 395 -13.48 -24.97 -10.41
CA ALA A 395 -13.89 -24.31 -11.64
C ALA A 395 -14.20 -22.82 -11.40
N THR A 396 -14.90 -22.49 -10.32
CA THR A 396 -15.35 -21.11 -10.06
C THR A 396 -14.32 -20.22 -9.37
N ARG A 397 -13.33 -20.82 -8.68
CA ARG A 397 -12.40 -20.16 -7.73
C ARG A 397 -13.10 -19.53 -6.52
N ILE A 398 -14.33 -19.95 -6.23
CA ILE A 398 -15.17 -19.44 -5.14
C ILE A 398 -15.72 -20.64 -4.36
N CYS A 399 -15.74 -20.59 -3.02
CA CYS A 399 -16.44 -21.60 -2.23
C CYS A 399 -17.77 -21.09 -1.68
N PHE A 400 -17.74 -20.34 -0.59
CA PHE A 400 -18.94 -19.86 0.10
C PHE A 400 -19.08 -18.34 0.00
N ILE A 401 -20.24 -17.89 -0.49
CA ILE A 401 -20.71 -16.51 -0.40
C ILE A 401 -21.93 -16.43 0.51
N ASN A 402 -21.93 -15.54 1.50
CA ASN A 402 -23.11 -15.26 2.30
C ASN A 402 -24.12 -14.41 1.49
N ASN A 403 -25.16 -15.08 1.00
CA ASN A 403 -26.34 -14.45 0.37
C ASN A 403 -27.58 -14.48 1.30
N GLY A 404 -27.42 -14.90 2.56
CA GLY A 404 -28.49 -15.10 3.52
C GLY A 404 -28.91 -13.79 4.17
N GLN A 405 -28.16 -13.38 5.20
CA GLN A 405 -28.35 -12.15 5.96
C GLN A 405 -27.00 -11.45 6.10
N GLU A 406 -27.07 -10.13 6.20
CA GLU A 406 -26.01 -9.24 6.61
C GLU A 406 -25.42 -9.70 7.96
N ASP A 407 -24.09 -9.61 8.11
CA ASP A 407 -23.37 -10.11 9.27
C ASP A 407 -21.98 -9.45 9.40
N ASP A 408 -21.33 -9.70 10.52
CA ASP A 408 -19.92 -9.36 10.81
C ASP A 408 -18.98 -10.16 9.87
N MET A 409 -18.62 -9.53 8.75
CA MET A 409 -18.23 -10.24 7.53
C MET A 409 -16.73 -10.34 7.30
N ARG A 410 -16.22 -11.58 7.41
CA ARG A 410 -14.81 -11.92 7.17
C ARG A 410 -14.64 -12.61 5.82
N HIS A 411 -13.46 -12.49 5.24
CA HIS A 411 -13.13 -13.23 4.02
C HIS A 411 -11.64 -13.54 3.92
N PHE A 412 -11.32 -14.52 3.07
CA PHE A 412 -9.96 -14.76 2.62
C PHE A 412 -9.89 -14.93 1.10
N GLN A 413 -8.74 -14.54 0.54
CA GLN A 413 -8.32 -14.81 -0.82
C GLN A 413 -7.02 -15.60 -0.76
N ALA A 414 -7.00 -16.80 -1.33
CA ALA A 414 -5.84 -17.68 -1.33
C ALA A 414 -5.19 -17.78 -2.71
N SER A 415 -3.87 -17.98 -2.74
CA SER A 415 -3.09 -18.25 -3.95
C SER A 415 -1.97 -19.25 -3.67
N GLY A 416 -1.56 -19.98 -4.71
CA GLY A 416 -0.61 -21.10 -4.65
C GLY A 416 -1.10 -22.33 -5.41
N PRO A 417 -0.31 -23.42 -5.48
CA PRO A 417 0.82 -23.69 -4.60
C PRO A 417 2.14 -23.03 -5.01
N LEU A 418 2.96 -22.71 -4.00
CA LEU A 418 4.41 -22.53 -4.09
C LEU A 418 5.12 -23.81 -3.68
N GLN A 419 6.36 -23.94 -4.13
CA GLN A 419 7.28 -25.01 -3.76
C GLN A 419 8.56 -24.38 -3.19
N LEU A 420 8.70 -24.38 -1.86
CA LEU A 420 9.77 -23.65 -1.17
C LEU A 420 10.81 -24.64 -0.62
N ALA A 421 11.87 -24.90 -1.40
CA ALA A 421 13.07 -25.57 -0.89
C ALA A 421 13.72 -24.76 0.26
N PRO A 422 14.63 -25.34 1.07
CA PRO A 422 15.32 -24.62 2.13
C PRO A 422 16.02 -23.36 1.59
N GLY A 423 15.77 -22.20 2.23
CA GLY A 423 16.28 -20.90 1.78
C GLY A 423 15.63 -20.31 0.52
N ALA A 424 14.74 -21.04 -0.16
CA ALA A 424 13.96 -20.53 -1.28
C ALA A 424 12.82 -19.60 -0.79
N PHE A 425 12.34 -18.77 -1.70
CA PHE A 425 11.31 -17.77 -1.42
C PHE A 425 10.39 -17.51 -2.61
N GLY A 426 9.23 -16.93 -2.32
CA GLY A 426 8.27 -16.46 -3.31
C GLY A 426 7.40 -15.34 -2.75
N SER A 427 6.74 -14.57 -3.61
CA SER A 427 6.01 -13.37 -3.20
C SER A 427 4.57 -13.36 -3.71
N ILE A 428 3.67 -12.77 -2.92
CA ILE A 428 2.39 -12.25 -3.38
C ILE A 428 2.38 -10.72 -3.25
N VAL A 429 1.65 -10.05 -4.13
CA VAL A 429 1.48 -8.59 -4.10
C VAL A 429 0.00 -8.29 -4.18
N VAL A 430 -0.49 -7.45 -3.27
CA VAL A 430 -1.89 -7.03 -3.21
C VAL A 430 -2.04 -5.52 -3.25
N ALA A 431 -3.12 -5.04 -3.87
CA ALA A 431 -3.63 -3.68 -3.68
C ALA A 431 -4.82 -3.69 -2.74
N TYR A 432 -4.77 -2.83 -1.73
CA TYR A 432 -5.83 -2.56 -0.77
C TYR A 432 -6.53 -1.26 -1.22
N ILE A 433 -7.77 -1.38 -1.68
CA ILE A 433 -8.47 -0.34 -2.45
C ILE A 433 -9.69 0.13 -1.67
N PHE A 434 -9.80 1.44 -1.45
CA PHE A 434 -10.97 2.08 -0.85
C PHE A 434 -11.73 2.87 -1.93
N ALA A 435 -13.06 2.75 -1.98
CA ALA A 435 -13.84 3.33 -3.06
C ALA A 435 -15.24 3.80 -2.65
N ALA A 436 -15.65 4.93 -3.23
CA ALA A 436 -17.01 5.43 -3.13
C ALA A 436 -17.97 4.61 -4.01
N PRO A 437 -19.25 4.51 -3.65
CA PRO A 437 -20.23 3.76 -4.42
C PRO A 437 -20.69 4.56 -5.64
N VAL A 438 -20.81 3.89 -6.80
CA VAL A 438 -21.31 4.49 -8.04
C VAL A 438 -22.83 4.59 -7.97
N SER A 439 -23.38 5.76 -8.31
CA SER A 439 -24.81 5.98 -8.44
C SER A 439 -25.32 5.28 -9.72
N VAL A 440 -26.16 4.27 -9.54
CA VAL A 440 -26.75 3.46 -10.62
C VAL A 440 -28.26 3.34 -10.44
N GLY A 441 -28.99 2.92 -11.48
CA GLY A 441 -30.45 2.83 -11.43
C GLY A 441 -31.03 1.96 -10.29
N ALA A 442 -30.25 1.00 -9.78
CA ALA A 442 -30.61 0.13 -8.66
C ALA A 442 -30.17 0.66 -7.28
N CYS A 443 -29.27 1.65 -7.22
CA CYS A 443 -28.86 2.31 -5.97
C CYS A 443 -28.34 3.72 -6.29
N THR A 444 -29.11 4.75 -5.92
CA THR A 444 -28.80 6.13 -6.29
C THR A 444 -28.21 6.96 -5.15
N GLY A 445 -28.33 6.48 -3.92
CA GLY A 445 -27.84 7.09 -2.69
C GLY A 445 -27.93 6.15 -1.48
N PRO A 446 -27.45 6.57 -0.29
CA PRO A 446 -27.51 5.78 0.94
C PRO A 446 -28.94 5.40 1.31
N GLY A 447 -29.18 4.15 1.72
CA GLY A 447 -30.51 3.67 2.10
C GLY A 447 -31.54 3.60 0.96
N THR A 448 -31.14 3.86 -0.29
CA THR A 448 -32.04 3.74 -1.46
C THR A 448 -32.11 2.33 -2.04
N CYS A 449 -31.26 1.43 -1.56
CA CYS A 449 -31.11 0.06 -2.02
C CYS A 449 -30.80 -0.89 -0.84
N ASP A 450 -30.92 -2.19 -1.11
CA ASP A 450 -30.55 -3.30 -0.22
C ASP A 450 -29.93 -4.37 -1.12
N LEU A 451 -28.60 -4.42 -1.18
CA LEU A 451 -27.84 -5.20 -2.16
C LEU A 451 -27.12 -6.37 -1.52
N LYS A 452 -27.64 -7.58 -1.75
CA LYS A 452 -26.92 -8.84 -1.50
C LYS A 452 -25.87 -9.09 -2.59
N PRO A 453 -24.83 -9.92 -2.33
CA PRO A 453 -23.81 -10.27 -3.32
C PRO A 453 -24.37 -10.79 -4.65
N GLY A 454 -25.49 -11.53 -4.60
CA GLY A 454 -26.10 -12.14 -5.77
C GLY A 454 -25.29 -13.35 -6.23
N ASP A 455 -25.12 -13.49 -7.54
CA ASP A 455 -24.37 -14.61 -8.11
C ASP A 455 -22.96 -14.15 -8.53
N PRO A 456 -21.91 -14.46 -7.74
CA PRO A 456 -20.55 -13.96 -8.00
C PRO A 456 -19.94 -14.60 -9.26
N THR A 457 -20.50 -15.70 -9.76
CA THR A 457 -20.01 -16.37 -10.97
C THR A 457 -20.37 -15.60 -12.24
N ARG A 458 -21.34 -14.68 -12.17
CA ARG A 458 -21.91 -13.99 -13.34
C ARG A 458 -20.87 -13.19 -14.12
N LEU A 459 -19.92 -12.52 -13.44
CA LEU A 459 -18.85 -11.77 -14.11
C LEU A 459 -17.84 -12.67 -14.83
N SER A 460 -17.79 -13.97 -14.52
CA SER A 460 -16.92 -14.95 -15.20
C SER A 460 -17.62 -15.66 -16.37
N ASP A 461 -18.93 -15.46 -16.55
CA ASP A 461 -19.76 -16.13 -17.56
C ASP A 461 -20.11 -15.14 -18.69
N PRO A 462 -19.54 -15.30 -19.91
CA PRO A 462 -19.75 -14.35 -21.00
C PRO A 462 -21.19 -14.39 -21.54
N ASP A 463 -21.83 -15.56 -21.57
CA ASP A 463 -23.19 -15.70 -22.10
C ASP A 463 -24.19 -15.03 -21.16
N ARG A 464 -23.98 -15.13 -19.84
CA ARG A 464 -24.79 -14.42 -18.83
C ARG A 464 -24.49 -12.94 -18.78
N LEU A 465 -23.24 -12.50 -18.92
CA LEU A 465 -22.94 -11.06 -19.06
C LEU A 465 -23.66 -10.44 -20.27
N ILE A 466 -23.75 -11.16 -21.39
CA ILE A 466 -24.43 -10.70 -22.61
C ILE A 466 -25.96 -10.69 -22.46
N SER A 467 -26.54 -11.69 -21.76
CA SER A 467 -28.00 -11.89 -21.70
C SER A 467 -28.67 -11.33 -20.44
N GLU A 468 -27.99 -11.32 -19.29
CA GLU A 468 -28.47 -10.89 -17.97
C GLU A 468 -27.82 -9.58 -17.49
N GLY A 469 -26.61 -9.26 -17.97
CA GLY A 469 -25.77 -8.18 -17.44
C GLY A 469 -25.01 -8.59 -16.17
N ALA A 470 -24.49 -7.62 -15.41
CA ALA A 470 -23.82 -7.87 -14.13
C ALA A 470 -24.82 -7.92 -12.95
N ASN A 471 -24.37 -8.23 -11.73
CA ASN A 471 -25.21 -8.04 -10.54
C ASN A 471 -25.36 -6.53 -10.23
N ALA A 472 -26.35 -6.18 -9.41
CA ALA A 472 -26.54 -4.80 -8.97
C ALA A 472 -25.31 -4.29 -8.20
N ILE A 473 -24.71 -5.12 -7.34
CA ILE A 473 -23.51 -4.78 -6.59
C ILE A 473 -22.28 -4.55 -7.48
N ASP A 474 -22.12 -5.34 -8.54
CA ASP A 474 -21.05 -5.16 -9.54
C ASP A 474 -21.18 -3.79 -10.22
N SER A 475 -22.42 -3.35 -10.46
CA SER A 475 -22.70 -2.04 -11.05
C SER A 475 -22.36 -0.89 -10.09
N VAL A 476 -22.65 -1.04 -8.79
CA VAL A 476 -22.28 -0.04 -7.75
C VAL A 476 -20.77 -0.01 -7.49
N SER A 477 -20.07 -1.14 -7.61
CA SER A 477 -18.58 -1.18 -7.61
C SER A 477 -17.96 -0.60 -8.89
N GLY A 478 -18.79 -0.37 -9.92
CA GLY A 478 -18.52 0.43 -11.10
C GLY A 478 -18.34 -0.33 -12.40
N TYR A 479 -18.95 -1.52 -12.54
CA TYR A 479 -19.18 -2.13 -13.84
C TYR A 479 -20.04 -1.21 -14.72
N ALA A 480 -19.56 -0.87 -15.92
CA ALA A 480 -20.23 -0.02 -16.88
C ALA A 480 -20.55 -0.73 -18.22
N GLY A 481 -20.01 -1.93 -18.45
CA GLY A 481 -20.32 -2.74 -19.63
C GLY A 481 -19.29 -3.83 -19.92
N PHE A 482 -19.57 -4.66 -20.92
CA PHE A 482 -18.73 -5.77 -21.36
C PHE A 482 -18.46 -5.65 -22.87
N ARG A 483 -17.20 -5.81 -23.28
CA ARG A 483 -16.74 -5.67 -24.67
C ARG A 483 -16.77 -6.97 -25.47
N GLY A 484 -17.12 -8.08 -24.81
CA GLY A 484 -17.04 -9.45 -25.34
C GLY A 484 -15.84 -10.22 -24.78
N PRO A 485 -15.88 -11.56 -24.79
CA PRO A 485 -14.82 -12.41 -24.24
C PRO A 485 -13.54 -12.36 -25.10
N THR A 486 -12.46 -12.96 -24.59
CA THR A 486 -11.26 -13.26 -25.39
C THR A 486 -11.57 -14.25 -26.53
N ALA A 487 -10.60 -14.49 -27.43
CA ALA A 487 -10.76 -15.47 -28.50
C ALA A 487 -11.00 -16.90 -27.99
N GLU A 488 -10.58 -17.18 -26.76
CA GLU A 488 -10.73 -18.44 -26.03
C GLU A 488 -12.09 -18.53 -25.29
N GLY A 489 -12.92 -17.50 -25.37
CA GLY A 489 -14.23 -17.45 -24.72
C GLY A 489 -14.20 -17.10 -23.23
N THR A 490 -13.08 -16.55 -22.72
CA THR A 490 -12.93 -16.19 -21.30
C THR A 490 -13.24 -14.71 -21.05
N VAL A 491 -13.81 -14.38 -19.87
CA VAL A 491 -13.94 -12.99 -19.41
C VAL A 491 -12.69 -12.58 -18.63
N VAL A 492 -12.07 -11.47 -19.04
CA VAL A 492 -10.87 -10.90 -18.40
C VAL A 492 -11.12 -9.45 -18.00
N GLN A 493 -10.42 -8.92 -16.99
CA GLN A 493 -10.60 -7.51 -16.56
C GLN A 493 -10.59 -6.49 -17.72
N ASP A 494 -9.69 -6.63 -18.70
CA ASP A 494 -9.53 -5.71 -19.84
C ASP A 494 -10.75 -5.74 -20.82
N SER A 495 -11.58 -6.78 -20.74
CA SER A 495 -12.85 -6.88 -21.48
C SER A 495 -14.01 -6.14 -20.81
N ILE A 496 -13.86 -5.75 -19.55
CA ILE A 496 -14.89 -5.06 -18.76
C ILE A 496 -14.63 -3.55 -18.83
N THR A 497 -15.68 -2.79 -19.15
CA THR A 497 -15.65 -1.32 -19.10
C THR A 497 -16.10 -0.88 -17.72
N VAL A 498 -15.36 0.05 -17.11
CA VAL A 498 -15.53 0.46 -15.71
C VAL A 498 -15.68 1.97 -15.57
N VAL A 499 -16.26 2.42 -14.46
CA VAL A 499 -16.32 3.84 -14.08
C VAL A 499 -14.98 4.27 -13.46
N PRO A 500 -14.26 5.27 -14.02
CA PRO A 500 -13.01 5.76 -13.44
C PRO A 500 -13.18 6.24 -12.00
N GLY A 501 -12.28 5.84 -11.10
CA GLY A 501 -12.34 6.16 -9.67
C GLY A 501 -13.22 5.23 -8.81
N SER A 502 -14.01 4.34 -9.43
CA SER A 502 -14.76 3.29 -8.71
C SER A 502 -13.83 2.20 -8.18
N LEU A 503 -14.37 1.23 -7.43
CA LEU A 503 -13.60 0.07 -6.98
C LEU A 503 -12.93 -0.66 -8.17
N LEU A 504 -13.69 -0.97 -9.22
CA LEU A 504 -13.15 -1.61 -10.42
C LEU A 504 -12.23 -0.68 -11.23
N GLY A 505 -12.52 0.63 -11.29
CA GLY A 505 -11.64 1.62 -11.92
C GLY A 505 -10.27 1.69 -11.26
N LYS A 506 -10.24 1.78 -9.93
CA LYS A 506 -9.02 1.78 -9.10
C LYS A 506 -8.29 0.44 -9.17
N ALA A 507 -9.00 -0.66 -9.34
CA ALA A 507 -8.41 -1.98 -9.55
C ALA A 507 -7.67 -2.12 -10.90
N LEU A 508 -8.04 -1.35 -11.94
CA LEU A 508 -7.23 -1.23 -13.17
C LEU A 508 -6.02 -0.32 -12.95
N VAL A 509 -6.18 0.83 -12.28
CA VAL A 509 -5.05 1.71 -11.91
C VAL A 509 -3.98 0.92 -11.14
N ALA A 510 -4.39 0.17 -10.11
CA ALA A 510 -3.49 -0.65 -9.31
C ALA A 510 -2.77 -1.75 -10.12
N GLN A 511 -3.42 -2.32 -11.14
CA GLN A 511 -2.78 -3.27 -12.04
C GLN A 511 -1.66 -2.62 -12.84
N GLU A 512 -1.88 -1.41 -13.36
CA GLU A 512 -0.85 -0.70 -14.12
C GLU A 512 0.28 -0.15 -13.25
N VAL A 513 0.00 0.31 -12.03
CA VAL A 513 1.07 0.66 -11.07
C VAL A 513 2.01 -0.52 -10.86
N PHE A 514 1.46 -1.73 -10.74
CA PHE A 514 2.26 -2.94 -10.59
C PHE A 514 2.94 -3.39 -11.90
N ARG A 515 2.27 -3.33 -13.06
CA ARG A 515 2.87 -3.63 -14.37
C ARG A 515 4.07 -2.72 -14.67
N ASN A 516 4.01 -1.46 -14.25
CA ASN A 516 5.12 -0.49 -14.33
C ASN A 516 6.14 -0.62 -13.18
N GLN A 517 6.07 -1.71 -12.41
CA GLN A 517 6.99 -2.07 -11.32
C GLN A 517 7.13 -0.94 -10.27
N PHE A 518 6.01 -0.32 -9.91
CA PHE A 518 5.90 0.80 -8.98
C PHE A 518 6.60 2.10 -9.39
N LEU A 519 7.03 2.23 -10.65
CA LEU A 519 7.46 3.54 -11.19
C LEU A 519 6.22 4.43 -11.37
N LEU A 520 6.19 5.53 -10.63
CA LEU A 520 5.10 6.51 -10.57
C LEU A 520 5.67 7.94 -10.50
N PRO A 521 4.84 9.00 -10.49
CA PRO A 521 5.33 10.37 -10.32
C PRO A 521 6.19 10.54 -9.06
N PHE A 522 7.42 11.03 -9.25
CA PHE A 522 8.31 11.47 -8.17
C PHE A 522 8.45 12.99 -8.23
N ALA A 523 8.76 13.61 -7.09
CA ALA A 523 9.24 14.98 -7.11
C ALA A 523 10.61 15.05 -7.83
N PRO A 524 10.94 16.15 -8.51
CA PRO A 524 12.27 16.38 -9.06
C PRO A 524 13.39 16.14 -8.05
N GLU A 525 14.56 15.76 -8.55
CA GLU A 525 15.76 15.68 -7.71
C GLU A 525 16.07 17.03 -7.08
N THR A 526 16.50 17.04 -5.81
CA THR A 526 16.88 18.27 -5.13
C THR A 526 18.20 18.82 -5.69
N PRO A 527 18.34 20.15 -5.84
CA PRO A 527 19.55 20.76 -6.37
C PRO A 527 20.69 20.72 -5.35
N ASP A 528 21.90 20.50 -5.86
CA ASP A 528 23.15 20.88 -5.18
C ASP A 528 23.10 22.39 -4.88
N PHE A 529 23.11 22.77 -3.59
CA PHE A 529 23.20 24.18 -3.17
C PHE A 529 24.35 24.45 -2.22
N PHE A 530 24.86 25.69 -2.28
CA PHE A 530 26.06 26.14 -1.60
C PHE A 530 25.80 27.50 -0.94
N LEU A 531 26.30 27.68 0.28
CA LEU A 531 26.17 28.91 1.05
C LEU A 531 27.55 29.55 1.23
N ILE A 532 27.74 30.75 0.68
CA ILE A 532 28.95 31.56 0.90
C ILE A 532 28.62 32.64 1.93
N PRO A 533 29.21 32.60 3.15
CA PRO A 533 28.99 33.63 4.16
C PRO A 533 29.69 34.93 3.78
N GLY A 534 28.96 36.05 3.89
CA GLY A 534 29.47 37.40 3.70
C GLY A 534 29.25 38.28 4.94
N ASN A 535 29.58 39.57 4.84
CA ASN A 535 29.35 40.53 5.91
C ASN A 535 27.87 40.94 5.95
N ASN A 536 27.12 40.49 6.97
CA ASN A 536 25.66 40.66 7.11
C ASN A 536 24.83 40.12 5.92
N GLN A 537 25.40 39.23 5.11
CA GLN A 537 24.73 38.64 3.95
C GLN A 537 25.15 37.17 3.76
N VAL A 538 24.34 36.40 3.05
CA VAL A 538 24.72 35.07 2.55
C VAL A 538 24.43 35.00 1.06
N THR A 539 25.41 34.57 0.27
CA THR A 539 25.17 34.22 -1.13
C THR A 539 24.78 32.75 -1.19
N VAL A 540 23.57 32.49 -1.70
CA VAL A 540 23.05 31.17 -2.01
C VAL A 540 23.34 30.90 -3.49
N LEU A 541 24.01 29.80 -3.81
CA LEU A 541 24.21 29.33 -5.17
C LEU A 541 23.64 27.93 -5.29
N TRP A 542 23.15 27.58 -6.47
CA TRP A 542 22.66 26.22 -6.75
C TRP A 542 23.00 25.81 -8.17
N ARG A 543 22.69 24.56 -8.53
CA ARG A 543 22.88 24.01 -9.88
C ARG A 543 21.58 23.45 -10.42
N ALA A 544 21.48 23.40 -11.74
CA ALA A 544 20.48 22.64 -12.46
C ALA A 544 20.49 21.17 -11.99
N THR A 545 19.31 20.59 -11.80
CA THR A 545 19.13 19.20 -11.34
C THR A 545 19.26 18.22 -12.51
N ALA A 546 19.44 16.92 -12.24
CA ALA A 546 19.43 15.95 -13.33
C ALA A 546 18.04 15.88 -14.00
N SER A 547 16.96 16.04 -13.23
CA SER A 547 15.57 16.08 -13.70
C SER A 547 15.33 17.11 -14.81
N GLU A 548 15.98 18.29 -14.76
CA GLU A 548 15.89 19.29 -15.83
C GLU A 548 16.42 18.78 -17.18
N THR A 549 17.36 17.84 -17.19
CA THR A 549 18.05 17.36 -18.41
C THR A 549 17.60 15.98 -18.87
N VAL A 550 17.23 15.10 -17.92
CA VAL A 550 16.78 13.72 -18.19
C VAL A 550 15.26 13.66 -18.35
N GLY A 551 14.53 14.51 -17.63
CA GLY A 551 13.08 14.44 -17.46
C GLY A 551 12.65 13.36 -16.46
N ASP A 552 11.35 13.31 -16.16
CA ASP A 552 10.73 12.28 -15.34
C ASP A 552 10.58 10.96 -16.12
N PRO A 553 11.22 9.86 -15.68
CA PRO A 553 11.06 8.53 -16.26
C PRO A 553 9.60 8.04 -16.38
N PHE A 554 8.68 8.53 -15.52
CA PHE A 554 7.26 8.17 -15.59
C PHE A 554 6.53 8.79 -16.79
N PHE A 555 7.06 9.85 -17.43
CA PHE A 555 6.43 10.51 -18.58
C PHE A 555 6.13 9.54 -19.74
N ALA A 556 7.00 8.57 -19.99
CA ALA A 556 6.81 7.57 -21.04
C ALA A 556 5.57 6.67 -20.79
N ILE A 557 5.19 6.49 -19.53
CA ILE A 557 4.01 5.72 -19.10
C ILE A 557 2.78 6.64 -19.09
N ALA A 558 2.90 7.81 -18.47
CA ALA A 558 1.82 8.76 -18.33
C ALA A 558 1.29 9.28 -19.67
N ASN A 559 2.16 9.47 -20.67
CA ASN A 559 1.79 10.03 -21.97
C ASN A 559 1.48 8.97 -23.04
N ALA A 560 1.33 7.69 -22.66
CA ALA A 560 0.90 6.61 -23.57
C ALA A 560 -0.61 6.33 -23.40
N PRO A 561 -1.46 6.51 -24.43
CA PRO A 561 -2.90 6.27 -24.31
C PRO A 561 -3.26 4.78 -24.20
N LEU A 562 -2.37 3.89 -24.63
CA LEU A 562 -2.47 2.43 -24.55
C LEU A 562 -1.26 1.87 -23.81
N THR A 563 -1.45 0.72 -23.15
CA THR A 563 -0.35 -0.07 -22.57
C THR A 563 0.48 -0.73 -23.69
N PRO A 564 1.69 -1.27 -23.41
CA PRO A 564 2.48 -2.01 -24.41
C PRO A 564 1.75 -3.19 -25.05
N GLU A 565 0.78 -3.77 -24.35
CA GLU A 565 -0.09 -4.88 -24.79
C GLU A 565 -1.27 -4.42 -25.64
N GLY A 566 -1.51 -3.11 -25.75
CA GLY A 566 -2.59 -2.50 -26.54
C GLY A 566 -3.90 -2.27 -25.77
N SER A 567 -3.94 -2.54 -24.47
CA SER A 567 -5.08 -2.21 -23.61
C SER A 567 -5.15 -0.70 -23.33
N VAL A 568 -6.32 -0.20 -22.91
CA VAL A 568 -6.46 1.21 -22.48
C VAL A 568 -5.58 1.43 -21.25
N ASN A 569 -4.74 2.47 -21.26
CA ASN A 569 -3.90 2.81 -20.11
C ASN A 569 -4.68 3.67 -19.08
N PRO A 570 -5.06 3.16 -17.90
CA PRO A 570 -5.67 3.95 -16.83
C PRO A 570 -4.73 4.99 -16.19
N LEU A 571 -3.41 4.89 -16.37
CA LEU A 571 -2.45 5.91 -15.93
C LEU A 571 -2.29 7.06 -16.93
N TYR A 572 -3.04 7.05 -18.05
CA TYR A 572 -2.90 8.05 -19.10
C TYR A 572 -3.30 9.46 -18.65
N ASP A 573 -2.35 10.38 -18.75
CA ASP A 573 -2.54 11.81 -18.56
C ASP A 573 -1.81 12.59 -19.67
N PRO A 574 -2.55 13.14 -20.66
CA PRO A 574 -1.94 13.92 -21.75
C PRO A 574 -1.33 15.24 -21.27
N ASN A 575 -1.65 15.69 -20.06
CA ASN A 575 -1.08 16.89 -19.45
C ASN A 575 0.19 16.58 -18.62
N TYR A 576 0.61 15.31 -18.50
CA TYR A 576 1.86 14.96 -17.84
C TYR A 576 3.06 15.44 -18.64
N ARG A 577 4.08 15.99 -17.96
CA ARG A 577 5.21 16.66 -18.60
C ARG A 577 6.51 15.89 -18.37
N ASN A 578 7.34 15.82 -19.40
CA ASN A 578 8.66 15.20 -19.30
C ASN A 578 9.61 16.04 -18.44
N GLN A 579 9.58 17.37 -18.65
CA GLN A 579 10.31 18.33 -17.83
C GLN A 579 9.29 19.06 -16.95
N ASP A 580 9.42 18.88 -15.65
CA ASP A 580 8.50 19.32 -14.60
C ASP A 580 9.11 20.39 -13.67
N VAL A 581 10.42 20.64 -13.78
CA VAL A 581 11.13 21.72 -13.08
C VAL A 581 10.96 23.05 -13.81
N GLU A 582 10.11 23.92 -13.26
CA GLU A 582 9.82 25.25 -13.83
C GLU A 582 10.53 26.41 -13.16
N GLY A 583 11.19 26.17 -12.03
CA GLY A 583 11.79 27.24 -11.25
C GLY A 583 12.30 26.79 -9.90
N TYR A 584 12.74 27.78 -9.13
CA TYR A 584 13.47 27.67 -7.89
C TYR A 584 12.89 28.61 -6.85
N ARG A 585 12.57 28.09 -5.66
CA ARG A 585 12.28 28.89 -4.47
C ARG A 585 13.43 28.78 -3.48
N VAL A 586 13.72 29.86 -2.76
CA VAL A 586 14.76 29.89 -1.72
C VAL A 586 14.11 30.24 -0.40
N TYR A 587 14.12 29.30 0.53
CA TYR A 587 13.54 29.44 1.85
C TYR A 587 14.62 29.57 2.94
N ARG A 588 14.25 30.17 4.07
CA ARG A 588 15.11 30.30 5.26
C ARG A 588 14.32 30.07 6.54
N GLY A 589 14.84 29.23 7.43
CA GLY A 589 14.18 28.86 8.68
C GLY A 589 15.16 28.51 9.79
N ARG A 590 14.63 28.19 10.97
CA ARG A 590 15.42 27.61 12.08
C ARG A 590 15.39 26.08 12.07
N VAL A 591 14.27 25.53 11.60
CA VAL A 591 13.98 24.11 11.42
C VAL A 591 13.35 23.94 10.04
N ASP A 592 13.22 22.69 9.62
CA ASP A 592 12.67 22.19 8.35
C ASP A 592 11.12 22.18 8.29
N SER A 593 10.43 22.58 9.35
CA SER A 593 8.97 22.66 9.37
C SER A 593 8.46 23.75 8.40
N PRO A 594 7.60 23.45 7.41
CA PRO A 594 7.17 24.41 6.38
C PRO A 594 6.54 25.70 6.94
N ASN A 595 5.79 25.60 8.04
CA ASN A 595 5.19 26.76 8.72
C ASN A 595 6.19 27.68 9.44
N SER A 596 7.48 27.30 9.48
CA SER A 596 8.58 28.04 10.10
C SER A 596 9.60 28.56 9.07
N LEU A 597 9.36 28.30 7.78
CA LEU A 597 10.17 28.77 6.67
C LEU A 597 9.66 30.13 6.18
N GLN A 598 10.60 31.04 5.93
CA GLN A 598 10.36 32.30 5.22
C GLN A 598 10.83 32.14 3.77
N LEU A 599 9.95 32.37 2.80
CA LEU A 599 10.35 32.53 1.40
C LEU A 599 11.18 33.81 1.25
N LEU A 600 12.35 33.72 0.61
CA LEU A 600 13.26 34.85 0.36
C LEU A 600 13.27 35.29 -1.10
N ALA A 601 13.24 34.31 -2.01
CA ALA A 601 13.26 34.55 -3.45
C ALA A 601 12.53 33.44 -4.21
N GLN A 602 12.01 33.78 -5.39
CA GLN A 602 11.48 32.87 -6.38
C GLN A 602 12.09 33.26 -7.73
N PHE A 603 12.46 32.25 -8.51
CA PHE A 603 12.91 32.37 -9.89
C PHE A 603 12.21 31.30 -10.72
N ASP A 604 11.93 31.60 -11.98
CA ASP A 604 11.22 30.71 -12.89
C ASP A 604 11.86 30.81 -14.29
N PHE A 605 11.81 29.73 -15.06
CA PHE A 605 12.45 29.68 -16.37
C PHE A 605 11.72 30.57 -17.37
N SER A 606 12.50 31.25 -18.24
CA SER A 606 11.94 32.15 -19.24
C SER A 606 11.51 31.41 -20.51
N GLY A 607 10.31 31.69 -21.00
CA GLY A 607 9.72 31.16 -22.22
C GLY A 607 9.07 29.79 -22.07
N THR A 608 8.79 29.32 -20.85
CA THR A 608 8.17 28.02 -20.62
C THR A 608 6.64 28.07 -20.70
N VAL A 609 6.05 26.94 -21.11
CA VAL A 609 4.62 26.77 -21.30
C VAL A 609 4.19 25.41 -20.77
N ILE A 610 2.91 25.29 -20.39
CA ILE A 610 2.23 24.00 -20.27
C ILE A 610 1.31 23.84 -21.48
N THR A 611 1.54 22.78 -22.25
CA THR A 611 0.58 22.31 -23.25
C THR A 611 -0.56 21.60 -22.55
N ASP A 612 -1.72 22.24 -22.46
CA ASP A 612 -2.93 21.68 -21.87
C ASP A 612 -3.83 21.07 -22.95
N PHE A 613 -4.30 19.85 -22.74
CA PHE A 613 -5.23 19.11 -23.61
C PHE A 613 -6.62 18.94 -22.99
N GLN A 614 -6.83 19.38 -21.74
CA GLN A 614 -8.02 19.09 -20.94
C GLN A 614 -8.62 20.34 -20.25
N GLY A 615 -8.09 21.53 -20.52
CA GLY A 615 -8.51 22.78 -19.87
C GLY A 615 -8.29 22.77 -18.37
N GLN A 616 -7.28 22.05 -17.88
CA GLN A 616 -6.94 21.92 -16.45
C GLN A 616 -6.03 23.04 -15.95
N VAL A 617 -5.37 23.77 -16.84
CA VAL A 617 -4.51 24.91 -16.51
C VAL A 617 -5.31 26.19 -16.76
N ASN A 618 -5.40 27.04 -15.72
CA ASN A 618 -6.29 28.19 -15.65
C ASN A 618 -7.74 27.86 -16.06
N PRO A 619 -8.37 26.86 -15.38
CA PRO A 619 -9.61 26.22 -15.84
C PRO A 619 -10.81 27.18 -15.87
N ALA A 620 -11.60 27.09 -16.94
CA ALA A 620 -12.87 27.81 -17.10
C ALA A 620 -14.08 26.98 -16.66
N THR A 621 -15.11 27.61 -16.10
CA THR A 621 -16.34 26.91 -15.67
C THR A 621 -17.12 26.29 -16.83
N THR A 622 -16.93 26.74 -18.06
CA THR A 622 -17.62 26.22 -19.26
C THR A 622 -16.82 25.19 -20.04
N CYS A 623 -15.68 24.73 -19.51
CA CYS A 623 -14.76 23.84 -20.21
C CYS A 623 -14.11 22.81 -19.27
N ALA A 624 -14.62 21.57 -19.33
CA ALA A 624 -14.13 20.40 -18.60
C ALA A 624 -14.49 19.12 -19.38
N PRO A 625 -13.70 18.75 -20.42
CA PRO A 625 -14.00 17.65 -21.33
C PRO A 625 -14.11 16.28 -20.65
N GLU A 626 -13.40 16.07 -19.54
CA GLU A 626 -13.41 14.82 -18.77
C GLU A 626 -14.74 14.54 -18.04
N ILE A 627 -15.54 15.58 -17.82
CA ILE A 627 -16.91 15.49 -17.28
C ILE A 627 -17.97 15.89 -18.32
N GLY A 628 -17.59 15.91 -19.61
CA GLY A 628 -18.49 16.13 -20.74
C GLY A 628 -18.97 17.58 -20.92
N ILE A 629 -18.21 18.57 -20.43
CA ILE A 629 -18.53 20.00 -20.54
C ILE A 629 -17.66 20.64 -21.63
N ASN A 630 -18.17 20.65 -22.85
CA ASN A 630 -17.50 21.19 -24.04
C ASN A 630 -18.29 22.36 -24.66
N THR A 631 -18.76 23.30 -23.83
CA THR A 631 -19.55 24.46 -24.25
C THR A 631 -18.67 25.63 -24.64
N PRO A 632 -18.56 26.01 -25.93
CA PRO A 632 -17.89 27.24 -26.30
C PRO A 632 -18.68 28.46 -25.85
N THR A 633 -17.98 29.50 -25.41
CA THR A 633 -18.55 30.81 -25.12
C THR A 633 -17.90 31.88 -26.00
N ASP A 634 -18.57 33.03 -26.16
CA ASP A 634 -18.03 34.17 -26.91
C ASP A 634 -16.76 34.77 -26.28
N ALA A 635 -16.45 34.43 -25.02
CA ALA A 635 -15.24 34.86 -24.30
C ALA A 635 -14.08 33.86 -24.42
N ALA A 636 -14.39 32.55 -24.51
CA ALA A 636 -13.45 31.48 -24.81
C ALA A 636 -14.21 30.25 -25.35
N PRO A 637 -13.87 29.73 -26.55
CA PRO A 637 -14.35 28.42 -26.97
C PRO A 637 -13.67 27.33 -26.13
N CYS A 638 -14.43 26.31 -25.70
CA CYS A 638 -13.82 25.09 -25.15
C CYS A 638 -13.22 24.28 -26.31
N GLY A 639 -11.97 24.58 -26.64
CA GLY A 639 -11.27 24.09 -27.82
C GLY A 639 -10.54 22.76 -27.62
N PHE A 640 -10.99 21.90 -26.71
CA PHE A 640 -10.37 20.60 -26.45
C PHE A 640 -11.20 19.46 -27.02
N ASP A 641 -10.54 18.34 -27.28
CA ASP A 641 -11.20 17.12 -27.74
C ASP A 641 -12.00 16.48 -26.59
N SER A 642 -13.15 15.88 -26.91
CA SER A 642 -13.84 14.99 -25.97
C SER A 642 -12.94 13.80 -25.65
N LEU A 643 -12.72 13.51 -24.36
CA LEU A 643 -11.84 12.39 -23.97
C LEU A 643 -12.47 11.04 -24.34
N VAL A 644 -11.73 10.24 -25.09
CA VAL A 644 -12.08 8.86 -25.45
C VAL A 644 -10.99 7.93 -24.92
N ALA A 645 -11.40 6.91 -24.16
CA ALA A 645 -10.48 5.95 -23.56
C ALA A 645 -9.64 5.24 -24.63
N GLY A 646 -8.31 5.27 -24.48
CA GLY A 646 -7.37 4.68 -25.44
C GLY A 646 -7.02 5.56 -26.65
N VAL A 647 -7.50 6.81 -26.70
CA VAL A 647 -7.24 7.76 -27.79
C VAL A 647 -6.55 9.00 -27.23
N ALA A 648 -5.41 9.38 -27.80
CA ALA A 648 -4.74 10.63 -27.45
C ALA A 648 -5.53 11.84 -28.01
N PRO A 649 -5.74 12.92 -27.23
CA PRO A 649 -6.26 14.16 -27.76
C PRO A 649 -5.25 14.79 -28.73
N THR A 650 -5.77 15.49 -29.72
CA THR A 650 -5.04 16.16 -30.80
C THR A 650 -5.08 17.69 -30.69
N THR A 651 -6.08 18.23 -30.01
CA THR A 651 -6.22 19.67 -29.80
C THR A 651 -5.74 20.08 -28.40
N SER A 652 -4.90 21.11 -28.34
CA SER A 652 -4.29 21.64 -27.11
C SER A 652 -4.17 23.16 -27.12
N VAL A 653 -3.87 23.73 -25.95
CA VAL A 653 -3.57 25.14 -25.73
C VAL A 653 -2.27 25.24 -24.93
N ASP A 654 -1.26 25.91 -25.49
CA ASP A 654 -0.07 26.28 -24.73
C ASP A 654 -0.38 27.47 -23.81
N VAL A 655 -0.29 27.24 -22.49
CA VAL A 655 -0.47 28.26 -21.46
C VAL A 655 0.92 28.71 -20.98
N PRO A 656 1.34 29.97 -21.23
CA PRO A 656 2.58 30.51 -20.71
C PRO A 656 2.60 30.53 -19.18
N LEU A 657 3.74 30.14 -18.60
CA LEU A 657 3.93 30.08 -17.15
C LEU A 657 4.29 31.44 -16.55
N VAL A 658 3.38 32.40 -16.72
CA VAL A 658 3.53 33.78 -16.25
C VAL A 658 2.27 34.25 -15.53
N GLY A 659 2.45 34.99 -14.43
CA GLY A 659 1.36 35.43 -13.56
C GLY A 659 0.90 34.32 -12.59
N PRO A 660 -0.36 34.38 -12.12
CA PRO A 660 -0.95 33.32 -11.32
C PRO A 660 -1.33 32.13 -12.20
N ILE A 661 -0.88 30.94 -11.82
CA ILE A 661 -1.23 29.67 -12.47
C ILE A 661 -2.09 28.83 -11.53
N VAL A 662 -3.28 28.46 -11.99
CA VAL A 662 -4.21 27.55 -11.29
C VAL A 662 -4.23 26.22 -12.04
N GLN A 663 -4.07 25.11 -11.34
CA GLN A 663 -4.18 23.77 -11.90
C GLN A 663 -5.24 22.95 -11.18
N VAL A 664 -5.96 22.09 -11.91
CA VAL A 664 -6.93 21.17 -11.32
C VAL A 664 -6.68 19.74 -11.77
N ALA A 665 -6.31 18.87 -10.81
CA ALA A 665 -6.16 17.44 -11.05
C ALA A 665 -7.53 16.73 -11.13
N ARG A 666 -7.61 15.62 -11.86
CA ARG A 666 -8.80 14.75 -11.87
C ARG A 666 -8.92 14.02 -10.52
N PRO A 667 -10.13 13.83 -9.94
CA PRO A 667 -11.46 14.26 -10.39
C PRO A 667 -11.93 15.57 -9.68
N ASN A 668 -11.07 16.55 -9.40
CA ASN A 668 -11.43 17.74 -8.61
C ASN A 668 -12.33 18.76 -9.35
N ARG A 669 -13.02 18.36 -10.42
CA ARG A 669 -14.07 19.13 -11.11
C ARG A 669 -15.38 18.36 -11.09
N VAL A 670 -16.48 19.06 -10.77
CA VAL A 670 -17.83 18.49 -10.76
C VAL A 670 -18.75 19.28 -11.66
N ARG A 671 -19.61 18.56 -12.40
CA ARG A 671 -20.65 19.15 -13.24
C ARG A 671 -21.85 19.57 -12.39
N LEU A 672 -22.16 20.86 -12.43
CA LEU A 672 -23.37 21.44 -11.85
C LEU A 672 -24.60 21.17 -12.72
N GLY A 673 -25.79 21.26 -12.12
CA GLY A 673 -27.06 21.20 -12.85
C GLY A 673 -27.27 22.34 -13.86
N THR A 674 -26.48 23.42 -13.80
CA THR A 674 -26.43 24.47 -14.83
C THR A 674 -25.74 24.03 -16.11
N GLY A 675 -24.98 22.92 -16.06
CA GLY A 675 -24.11 22.45 -17.14
C GLY A 675 -22.65 22.89 -17.01
N GLU A 676 -22.33 23.77 -16.04
CA GLU A 676 -20.99 24.29 -15.77
C GLU A 676 -20.19 23.40 -14.82
N ALA A 677 -18.86 23.55 -14.81
CA ALA A 677 -17.94 22.94 -13.87
C ALA A 677 -17.73 23.84 -12.63
N ILE A 678 -17.66 23.21 -11.46
CA ILE A 678 -17.10 23.80 -10.24
C ILE A 678 -15.79 23.09 -9.86
N LEU A 679 -14.81 23.84 -9.36
CA LEU A 679 -13.57 23.28 -8.81
C LEU A 679 -13.80 22.90 -7.35
N LEU A 680 -13.54 21.64 -6.99
CA LEU A 680 -13.58 21.16 -5.60
C LEU A 680 -12.28 21.46 -4.85
N ALA A 681 -11.17 21.33 -5.57
CA ALA A 681 -9.83 21.70 -5.14
C ALA A 681 -9.03 22.10 -6.36
N ALA A 682 -8.13 23.07 -6.20
CA ALA A 682 -7.17 23.45 -7.20
C ALA A 682 -5.81 23.65 -6.51
N ASP A 683 -4.73 23.28 -7.18
CA ASP A 683 -3.42 23.79 -6.83
C ASP A 683 -3.24 25.17 -7.47
N THR A 684 -2.48 26.03 -6.81
CA THR A 684 -2.22 27.39 -7.28
C THR A 684 -0.76 27.71 -7.01
N ALA A 685 -0.02 28.00 -8.07
CA ALA A 685 1.14 28.84 -7.91
C ALA A 685 0.71 30.18 -7.27
N SER A 686 1.56 30.74 -6.43
CA SER A 686 1.52 32.15 -6.01
C SER A 686 0.43 32.60 -5.01
N VAL A 687 -0.75 31.97 -4.94
CA VAL A 687 -1.89 32.50 -4.15
C VAL A 687 -2.49 31.56 -3.09
N GLY A 688 -2.14 30.28 -3.07
CA GLY A 688 -2.70 29.30 -2.12
C GLY A 688 -2.12 29.41 -0.70
N GLY A 689 -2.86 28.97 0.32
CA GLY A 689 -2.42 29.04 1.73
C GLY A 689 -1.13 28.27 2.05
N ALA A 690 -0.76 27.28 1.23
CA ALA A 690 0.49 26.52 1.32
C ALA A 690 1.68 27.16 0.58
N SER A 691 1.46 28.20 -0.23
CA SER A 691 2.50 28.81 -1.08
C SER A 691 3.62 29.54 -0.31
N GLY A 692 3.38 29.90 0.95
CA GLY A 692 4.25 30.81 1.72
C GLY A 692 4.11 32.29 1.34
N CYS A 693 3.22 32.64 0.40
CA CYS A 693 3.11 34.00 -0.11
C CYS A 693 2.43 34.99 0.83
N LEU A 694 1.69 34.51 1.85
CA LEU A 694 1.11 35.37 2.90
C LEU A 694 2.14 35.81 3.96
N THR A 695 3.31 35.18 4.04
CA THR A 695 4.46 35.64 4.83
C THR A 695 5.43 36.51 4.00
N PHE A 696 5.24 36.57 2.69
CA PHE A 696 5.85 37.57 1.82
C PHE A 696 4.99 38.84 1.85
N GLY A 697 5.61 40.04 1.87
CA GLY A 697 4.89 41.29 2.16
C GLY A 697 3.87 41.74 1.10
N ASN A 698 3.82 41.07 -0.05
CA ASN A 698 2.96 41.37 -1.18
C ASN A 698 2.67 40.10 -2.01
N PRO A 699 1.41 39.65 -2.17
CA PRO A 699 1.07 38.50 -3.00
C PRO A 699 1.50 38.63 -4.47
N ALA A 700 1.50 39.85 -5.03
CA ALA A 700 1.90 40.09 -6.41
C ALA A 700 3.41 39.86 -6.68
N GLU A 701 4.22 39.66 -5.63
CA GLU A 701 5.63 39.31 -5.79
C GLU A 701 5.86 37.81 -5.93
N CYS A 702 4.84 36.98 -5.69
CA CYS A 702 4.88 35.53 -5.79
C CYS A 702 4.45 34.98 -7.17
N ASP A 703 3.90 35.80 -8.05
CA ASP A 703 3.55 35.41 -9.43
C ASP A 703 4.80 34.93 -10.19
N LEU A 704 4.63 33.96 -11.10
CA LEU A 704 5.70 33.56 -12.03
C LEU A 704 6.00 34.73 -12.96
N ARG A 705 7.27 35.07 -13.15
CA ARG A 705 7.67 36.36 -13.76
C ARG A 705 8.21 36.26 -15.18
N ASP A 706 8.47 35.06 -15.68
CA ASP A 706 9.07 34.78 -16.98
C ASP A 706 10.49 35.38 -17.12
N THR A 707 11.23 35.51 -16.00
CA THR A 707 12.49 36.27 -15.93
C THR A 707 13.78 35.44 -16.01
N GLY A 708 13.69 34.11 -15.94
CA GLY A 708 14.83 33.20 -15.97
C GLY A 708 15.47 32.93 -14.61
N VAL A 709 16.21 31.82 -14.52
CA VAL A 709 16.87 31.34 -13.30
C VAL A 709 18.34 31.80 -13.27
N PRO A 710 18.77 32.60 -12.27
CA PRO A 710 20.14 33.13 -12.21
C PRO A 710 21.17 32.16 -11.61
N PHE A 711 20.74 31.06 -10.97
CA PHE A 711 21.56 30.12 -10.20
C PHE A 711 22.36 30.75 -9.02
N VAL A 712 22.05 32.00 -8.67
CA VAL A 712 22.62 32.74 -7.55
C VAL A 712 21.60 33.72 -6.96
N TYR A 713 21.58 33.83 -5.63
CA TYR A 713 20.80 34.80 -4.87
C TYR A 713 21.63 35.34 -3.69
N ILE A 714 21.39 36.59 -3.27
CA ILE A 714 22.06 37.21 -2.13
C ILE A 714 21.01 37.62 -1.10
N ASP A 715 21.03 36.97 0.07
CA ASP A 715 20.22 37.35 1.22
C ASP A 715 20.97 38.39 2.06
N GLU A 716 20.67 39.67 1.83
CA GLU A 716 21.18 40.82 2.62
C GLU A 716 20.51 40.95 4.00
N THR A 717 19.57 40.07 4.34
CA THR A 717 18.84 40.10 5.62
C THR A 717 19.30 39.01 6.60
N ALA A 718 20.37 38.28 6.24
CA ALA A 718 20.86 37.10 6.94
C ALA A 718 21.19 37.36 8.42
N ARG A 719 20.87 36.37 9.28
CA ARG A 719 21.18 36.39 10.72
C ARG A 719 21.79 35.07 11.16
N ASN A 720 22.61 35.10 12.21
CA ASN A 720 23.25 33.92 12.79
C ASN A 720 22.21 32.85 13.19
N ASN A 721 22.60 31.58 13.06
CA ASN A 721 21.81 30.39 13.42
C ASN A 721 20.49 30.22 12.63
N LEU A 722 20.48 30.63 11.36
CA LEU A 722 19.44 30.27 10.39
C LEU A 722 19.98 29.26 9.38
N ARG A 723 19.11 28.37 8.90
CA ARG A 723 19.34 27.41 7.83
C ARG A 723 18.61 27.87 6.58
N TYR A 724 19.13 27.52 5.41
CA TYR A 724 18.49 27.73 4.12
C TYR A 724 17.95 26.38 3.63
N PHE A 725 16.83 26.44 2.93
CA PHE A 725 16.10 25.30 2.38
C PHE A 725 15.68 25.63 0.95
N TYR A 726 15.48 24.59 0.16
CA TYR A 726 14.97 24.64 -1.20
C TYR A 726 13.54 24.12 -1.21
#